data_AF-A0A6P3HIP5-F1
#
_entry.id   AF-A0A6P3HIP5-F1
#
_cell.length_a   1.000
_cell.length_b   1.000
_cell.length_c   1.000
_cell.angle_alpha   90.00
_cell.angle_beta   90.00
_cell.angle_gamma   90.00
#
_symmetry.space_group_name_H-M   'P 1'
#
loop_
_entity.id
_entity.type
_entity.pdbx_description
1 polymer ?
#
loop_
_entity_poly.entity_id
_entity_poly.type
_entity_poly.pdbx_seq_one_letter_code
_entity_poly.pdbx_strand_id
1 'polypeptide(L)'
;MPGVQDEAQAWCCGVGDLIPESKKILTSALKRQGHAGRGAAAKPEEAEQPDPAQPVALILSFKCYVLAIHEHVVLSPLVPASHRRPGQTTGPDVHLSCKPQGGLCPPTPAPPVRALVCVPNHCEHGGKCSQTWDSFKCTCDETGYSGATCHNSIYEPSCEAYKHLGQTSNYYWIDPDGSGSLGPLKVYCNMTEDKVWTIVSHDLQMQTTVVGYNPEKYSVTQLIYSASMDQISAITSSAEYCEQYVSYFCKMSRLLNTPDGSPYTWWVGKANEKHYYWGGSGPGIQKCACGIERNCTDPKYYCNCDADYKQWRKDAGFLSYKDHLPVSQVVVGDTDRQGSEAKLSVGPLRCQGDRDYWNAASFPNPSSYLHFSTFQGETSADISFYFKTLIPRGVFLENLGNTDFIKLELKSATEVSFSFDVGNGPVEMVVRSPTPLNDDQWHRVTAERNVKQASLQVDRLPQQVRKAPTEGHTRLELYSQLFVGGAGGQQGFLGCIRSLRMNGVTLDLEERAKVTSGFKSGCSGHCTSYGANCENGGKCIEKYHGYSCDCSNTAYDGTFCNKDVGAFFEEGMWLRYNFQAPGIGTRDSGSRSENSPDPQNGAPDLAGEEIRFSFSTTKAPCILLYVSSFTTDFLAALVKPTGSLQIRYNLGGTREPYNIDVDHRSMANGQPHSVNITRRERTITLKLDHYPSVSYHLPSSSDTLFNSPKSLFLGKVIETGKIDQEIHTYNTPGFTGCLSRVQFNQIAPLKAALRQTNASAHVHIQGELVESNCGASPLTLSPMSSATDPWHLDHLDSASADFPYNPGQGQAIRNGVNRNSAIIGGVIAVVIFTILCTLVFLIRYMFRHKGTYHTNEAKGAESAESADAAIMNNDPNFTETIDESKKEWLI
;
A
#
# COMPACT_ATOMS: atom_id res chain seq x y z
N MET A 1 17.34 -26.69 69.76
CA MET A 1 18.69 -27.32 69.82
C MET A 1 18.53 -28.76 70.28
N PRO A 2 19.39 -29.70 69.86
CA PRO A 2 20.29 -29.69 68.68
C PRO A 2 19.49 -30.11 67.40
N GLY A 3 20.02 -30.38 66.20
CA GLY A 3 21.37 -30.26 65.60
C GLY A 3 21.49 -31.27 64.44
N VAL A 4 21.50 -30.88 63.16
CA VAL A 4 22.67 -30.48 62.33
C VAL A 4 23.33 -31.67 61.59
N GLN A 5 23.44 -31.55 60.25
CA GLN A 5 24.24 -32.38 59.30
C GLN A 5 23.81 -33.87 59.10
N ASP A 6 24.09 -34.55 57.98
CA ASP A 6 24.64 -34.10 56.68
C ASP A 6 24.21 -35.00 55.49
N GLU A 7 24.56 -34.56 54.26
CA GLU A 7 24.69 -35.30 52.97
C GLU A 7 23.60 -36.29 52.47
N ALA A 8 23.35 -36.23 51.16
CA ALA A 8 22.61 -37.24 50.41
C ALA A 8 23.46 -37.83 49.29
N GLN A 9 23.51 -39.16 49.17
CA GLN A 9 24.17 -39.87 48.08
C GLN A 9 23.19 -40.82 47.39
N ALA A 10 23.13 -40.70 46.06
CA ALA A 10 22.53 -41.53 45.01
C ALA A 10 21.69 -42.79 45.33
N TRP A 11 20.82 -43.16 44.38
CA TRP A 11 20.96 -44.44 43.65
C TRP A 11 20.18 -44.38 42.32
N CYS A 12 20.64 -45.12 41.32
CA CYS A 12 20.03 -45.21 39.98
C CYS A 12 19.74 -46.67 39.62
N CYS A 13 18.67 -46.94 38.86
CA CYS A 13 18.60 -47.90 37.74
C CYS A 13 17.16 -48.00 37.19
N GLY A 14 16.94 -48.17 35.88
CA GLY A 14 17.93 -48.15 34.80
C GLY A 14 17.37 -48.46 33.39
N VAL A 15 18.16 -48.06 32.38
CA VAL A 15 18.42 -48.68 31.07
C VAL A 15 17.27 -49.33 30.27
N GLY A 16 17.07 -48.86 29.02
CA GLY A 16 16.28 -49.55 27.98
C GLY A 16 16.32 -48.87 26.60
N ASP A 17 17.31 -49.24 25.77
CA ASP A 17 17.46 -49.04 24.32
C ASP A 17 17.49 -47.62 23.69
N LEU A 18 18.26 -47.48 22.58
CA LEU A 18 18.74 -46.18 22.06
C LEU A 18 19.14 -46.18 20.55
N ILE A 19 18.41 -45.41 19.71
CA ILE A 19 18.84 -44.83 18.39
C ILE A 19 19.18 -45.93 17.32
N PRO A 20 19.51 -45.73 15.99
CA PRO A 20 19.79 -44.55 15.14
C PRO A 20 18.88 -44.38 13.88
N GLU A 21 18.93 -43.33 13.05
CA GLU A 21 19.95 -42.27 12.86
C GLU A 21 19.42 -40.82 12.99
N SER A 22 20.01 -40.08 13.91
CA SER A 22 20.21 -38.62 13.81
C SER A 22 21.56 -38.22 14.44
N LYS A 23 22.59 -39.03 14.18
CA LYS A 23 23.96 -38.84 14.68
C LYS A 23 24.99 -38.91 13.54
N LYS A 24 25.36 -37.75 13.00
CA LYS A 24 26.67 -37.52 12.39
C LYS A 24 27.08 -36.05 12.56
N ILE A 25 28.33 -35.87 12.98
CA ILE A 25 29.09 -34.60 12.95
C ILE A 25 28.55 -33.48 13.86
N LEU A 26 28.65 -33.71 15.17
CA LEU A 26 29.11 -32.66 16.09
C LEU A 26 30.22 -33.22 17.00
N THR A 27 31.32 -33.71 16.41
CA THR A 27 32.41 -34.36 17.16
C THR A 27 33.78 -34.25 16.47
N SER A 28 34.13 -33.06 15.97
CA SER A 28 35.45 -32.83 15.34
C SER A 28 35.98 -31.39 15.50
N ALA A 29 35.82 -30.81 16.70
CA ALA A 29 36.50 -29.58 17.10
C ALA A 29 37.05 -29.72 18.53
N LEU A 30 38.17 -29.04 18.82
CA LEU A 30 38.80 -28.95 20.15
C LEU A 30 39.24 -30.27 20.83
N LYS A 31 39.97 -31.13 20.10
CA LYS A 31 40.93 -32.06 20.76
C LYS A 31 42.21 -32.35 19.98
N ARG A 32 43.04 -31.32 19.76
CA ARG A 32 44.52 -31.35 19.93
C ARG A 32 45.19 -30.03 19.51
N GLN A 33 45.91 -29.42 20.44
CA GLN A 33 47.11 -28.63 20.12
C GLN A 33 48.34 -29.57 20.08
N GLY A 34 49.39 -29.17 19.37
CA GLY A 34 50.78 -29.32 19.85
C GLY A 34 51.58 -30.59 19.50
N HIS A 35 52.77 -30.32 18.91
CA HIS A 35 53.98 -31.13 18.70
C HIS A 35 54.23 -31.70 17.28
N ALA A 36 55.45 -31.73 16.74
CA ALA A 36 56.72 -30.98 16.96
C ALA A 36 57.70 -31.37 15.81
N GLY A 37 58.75 -30.63 15.41
CA GLY A 37 59.34 -29.37 15.86
C GLY A 37 60.76 -29.17 15.24
N ARG A 38 61.63 -28.37 15.90
CA ARG A 38 63.03 -27.94 15.54
C ARG A 38 63.14 -26.70 14.61
N GLY A 39 64.07 -25.78 14.91
CA GLY A 39 64.28 -24.55 14.11
C GLY A 39 65.19 -23.41 14.65
N ALA A 40 65.76 -23.49 15.86
CA ALA A 40 66.87 -22.66 16.39
C ALA A 40 66.90 -21.11 16.23
N ALA A 41 66.51 -20.42 17.31
CA ALA A 41 67.23 -19.30 17.98
C ALA A 41 67.67 -18.00 17.24
N ALA A 42 67.05 -16.88 17.62
CA ALA A 42 67.72 -15.70 18.22
C ALA A 42 66.71 -14.80 19.01
N LYS A 43 67.22 -13.96 19.91
CA LYS A 43 66.54 -12.95 20.78
C LYS A 43 67.39 -11.65 20.76
N PRO A 44 67.02 -10.47 21.32
CA PRO A 44 65.84 -10.08 22.13
C PRO A 44 65.16 -8.79 21.54
N GLU A 45 64.31 -7.94 22.17
CA GLU A 45 63.42 -7.89 23.36
C GLU A 45 62.34 -6.78 23.17
N GLU A 46 61.45 -6.56 24.16
CA GLU A 46 60.75 -5.30 24.58
C GLU A 46 59.98 -4.38 23.55
N ALA A 47 58.77 -3.88 23.83
CA ALA A 47 57.84 -4.08 24.97
C ALA A 47 56.37 -3.66 24.67
N GLU A 48 55.46 -4.11 25.55
CA GLU A 48 54.19 -3.48 25.98
C GLU A 48 52.93 -3.42 25.08
N GLN A 49 52.28 -4.61 24.99
CA GLN A 49 50.89 -4.89 25.42
C GLN A 49 49.65 -4.47 24.54
N PRO A 50 48.59 -5.32 24.41
CA PRO A 50 47.51 -5.12 23.42
C PRO A 50 46.07 -5.00 24.00
N ASP A 51 45.11 -4.71 23.10
CA ASP A 51 43.65 -4.85 23.31
C ASP A 51 43.11 -6.07 22.50
N PRO A 52 42.19 -6.91 23.02
CA PRO A 52 41.76 -8.17 22.38
C PRO A 52 40.46 -8.08 21.54
N ALA A 53 40.17 -9.13 20.77
CA ALA A 53 39.08 -9.18 19.79
C ALA A 53 37.76 -9.82 20.28
N GLN A 54 36.71 -9.57 19.49
CA GLN A 54 35.38 -10.20 19.41
C GLN A 54 35.45 -11.75 19.22
N PRO A 55 34.36 -12.58 19.33
CA PRO A 55 32.98 -12.25 18.92
C PRO A 55 31.77 -12.95 19.62
N VAL A 56 30.57 -12.58 19.12
CA VAL A 56 29.29 -13.33 19.00
C VAL A 56 29.14 -14.66 19.75
N ALA A 57 28.28 -14.68 20.79
CA ALA A 57 27.27 -15.72 21.07
C ALA A 57 26.45 -15.39 22.35
N LEU A 58 25.24 -14.81 22.23
CA LEU A 58 24.29 -14.71 23.37
C LEU A 58 22.83 -14.37 23.00
N ILE A 59 22.16 -15.30 22.30
CA ILE A 59 20.70 -15.48 22.38
C ILE A 59 20.49 -16.98 22.68
N LEU A 60 19.46 -17.33 23.47
CA LEU A 60 19.22 -18.67 24.06
C LEU A 60 20.14 -19.06 25.25
N SER A 61 20.04 -18.34 26.38
CA SER A 61 19.96 -18.94 27.74
C SER A 61 19.83 -17.89 28.86
N PHE A 62 18.60 -17.52 29.21
CA PHE A 62 18.27 -16.90 30.50
C PHE A 62 16.89 -17.40 30.99
N LYS A 63 16.86 -18.64 31.47
CA LYS A 63 15.78 -19.21 32.28
C LYS A 63 16.40 -19.87 33.51
N CYS A 64 15.74 -19.74 34.66
CA CYS A 64 16.04 -20.43 35.91
C CYS A 64 17.44 -20.15 36.53
N TYR A 65 17.62 -19.01 37.20
CA TYR A 65 17.71 -18.93 38.68
C TYR A 65 18.25 -17.57 39.15
N VAL A 66 17.38 -16.74 39.76
CA VAL A 66 17.58 -16.24 41.13
C VAL A 66 16.18 -16.12 41.76
N LEU A 67 15.95 -16.86 42.84
CA LEU A 67 14.80 -16.73 43.74
C LEU A 67 15.35 -17.02 45.15
N ALA A 68 14.89 -16.26 46.15
CA ALA A 68 15.41 -16.26 47.53
C ALA A 68 16.81 -15.56 47.71
N ILE A 69 17.11 -14.83 48.80
CA ILE A 69 16.31 -14.50 50.01
C ILE A 69 16.85 -13.25 50.79
N HIS A 70 16.06 -12.75 51.77
CA HIS A 70 16.32 -11.75 52.84
C HIS A 70 16.42 -10.23 52.53
N GLU A 71 15.38 -9.47 52.94
CA GLU A 71 15.27 -8.60 54.16
C GLU A 71 16.50 -7.78 54.65
N HIS A 72 16.40 -6.66 55.42
CA HIS A 72 15.38 -6.25 56.40
C HIS A 72 15.46 -4.75 56.86
N VAL A 73 14.31 -4.17 57.27
CA VAL A 73 14.08 -2.96 58.13
C VAL A 73 14.31 -1.53 57.56
N VAL A 74 13.37 -0.63 57.89
CA VAL A 74 13.43 0.85 58.23
C VAL A 74 12.26 1.61 57.55
N LEU A 75 11.35 2.34 58.22
CA LEU A 75 10.99 2.53 59.65
C LEU A 75 9.55 3.15 59.75
N SER A 76 9.23 3.85 60.85
CA SER A 76 8.13 4.84 61.01
C SER A 76 6.70 4.32 61.32
N PRO A 77 5.89 5.03 62.15
CA PRO A 77 5.52 4.42 63.44
C PRO A 77 4.05 4.48 63.91
N LEU A 78 3.69 3.44 64.69
CA LEU A 78 2.89 3.39 65.94
C LEU A 78 1.53 4.13 66.10
N VAL A 79 0.56 3.35 66.63
CA VAL A 79 -0.42 3.69 67.71
C VAL A 79 -1.70 4.49 67.35
N PRO A 80 -2.91 4.15 67.89
CA PRO A 80 -3.39 2.90 68.51
C PRO A 80 -4.79 2.40 68.00
N ALA A 81 -5.29 1.32 68.61
CA ALA A 81 -6.65 0.78 68.39
C ALA A 81 -7.72 1.39 69.33
N SER A 82 -9.01 1.17 69.02
CA SER A 82 -10.12 1.25 70.00
C SER A 82 -11.33 0.37 69.63
N HIS A 83 -12.19 0.07 70.61
CA HIS A 83 -13.30 -0.90 70.53
C HIS A 83 -14.61 -0.32 69.94
N ARG A 84 -15.46 -1.18 69.35
CA ARG A 84 -16.70 -1.70 70.01
C ARG A 84 -17.53 -2.71 69.17
N ARG A 85 -17.97 -3.79 69.85
CA ARG A 85 -19.27 -4.48 69.65
C ARG A 85 -20.28 -3.90 70.69
N PRO A 86 -21.54 -4.39 70.92
CA PRO A 86 -22.32 -5.46 70.27
C PRO A 86 -23.81 -5.11 69.97
N GLY A 87 -24.60 -6.11 69.56
CA GLY A 87 -26.08 -6.07 69.41
C GLY A 87 -26.54 -6.93 68.22
N GLN A 88 -26.90 -8.23 68.28
CA GLN A 88 -27.54 -9.12 69.28
C GLN A 88 -29.06 -9.26 69.09
N THR A 89 -29.61 -10.46 69.36
CA THR A 89 -31.03 -10.89 69.33
C THR A 89 -31.61 -11.16 67.93
N THR A 90 -32.49 -12.16 67.67
CA THR A 90 -33.00 -13.33 68.44
C THR A 90 -33.70 -14.32 67.48
N GLY A 91 -33.83 -15.61 67.84
CA GLY A 91 -34.79 -16.54 67.18
C GLY A 91 -34.34 -18.03 67.21
N PRO A 92 -35.15 -19.00 67.68
CA PRO A 92 -34.63 -20.33 68.02
C PRO A 92 -35.26 -21.56 67.30
N ASP A 93 -34.54 -22.68 67.42
CA ASP A 93 -34.97 -24.08 67.59
C ASP A 93 -36.14 -24.69 66.78
N VAL A 94 -35.83 -25.77 66.07
CA VAL A 94 -36.68 -26.98 66.03
C VAL A 94 -35.83 -28.18 66.45
N HIS A 95 -36.30 -28.88 67.49
CA HIS A 95 -35.66 -30.08 68.05
C HIS A 95 -35.87 -31.30 67.15
N LEU A 96 -34.86 -32.16 67.01
CA LEU A 96 -35.06 -33.57 66.68
C LEU A 96 -34.01 -34.43 67.40
N SER A 97 -34.48 -35.40 68.19
CA SER A 97 -33.65 -36.17 69.12
C SER A 97 -33.24 -37.53 68.54
N CYS A 98 -32.00 -37.95 68.78
CA CYS A 98 -31.59 -39.35 68.70
C CYS A 98 -30.94 -39.80 70.02
N LYS A 99 -31.55 -40.78 70.70
CA LYS A 99 -30.85 -41.65 71.67
C LYS A 99 -30.31 -42.89 70.93
N PRO A 100 -29.28 -43.57 71.46
CA PRO A 100 -28.54 -44.58 70.70
C PRO A 100 -29.20 -45.96 70.75
N GLN A 101 -29.16 -46.69 69.62
CA GLN A 101 -28.61 -48.06 69.49
C GLN A 101 -28.93 -48.69 68.11
N GLY A 102 -27.94 -49.38 67.52
CA GLY A 102 -28.13 -50.50 66.58
C GLY A 102 -28.83 -50.24 65.23
N GLY A 103 -28.06 -49.85 64.20
CA GLY A 103 -28.50 -49.93 62.80
C GLY A 103 -27.52 -49.31 61.82
N LEU A 104 -27.24 -49.97 60.68
CA LEU A 104 -26.50 -49.33 59.59
C LEU A 104 -27.43 -48.39 58.83
N CYS A 105 -27.09 -47.11 58.75
CA CYS A 105 -27.58 -46.24 57.69
C CYS A 105 -26.68 -46.42 56.46
N PRO A 106 -27.22 -46.47 55.22
CA PRO A 106 -26.40 -46.30 54.03
C PRO A 106 -25.78 -44.89 54.03
N PRO A 107 -24.64 -44.67 53.34
CA PRO A 107 -24.11 -43.33 53.18
C PRO A 107 -25.13 -42.47 52.43
N THR A 108 -25.69 -41.46 53.09
CA THR A 108 -26.34 -40.36 52.38
C THR A 108 -25.32 -39.73 51.44
N PRO A 109 -25.66 -39.42 50.19
CA PRO A 109 -24.76 -38.64 49.34
C PRO A 109 -24.47 -37.33 50.06
N ALA A 110 -23.19 -36.98 50.18
CA ALA A 110 -22.82 -35.66 50.66
C ALA A 110 -23.52 -34.61 49.77
N PRO A 111 -24.06 -33.51 50.33
CA PRO A 111 -24.64 -32.46 49.51
C PRO A 111 -23.56 -31.99 48.52
N PRO A 112 -23.88 -31.86 47.21
CA PRO A 112 -22.89 -31.56 46.20
C PRO A 112 -22.13 -30.30 46.60
N VAL A 113 -20.79 -30.39 46.58
CA VAL A 113 -19.92 -29.27 46.94
C VAL A 113 -20.31 -28.09 46.07
N ARG A 114 -20.79 -27.00 46.69
CA ARG A 114 -21.31 -25.84 45.96
C ARG A 114 -20.21 -25.24 45.10
N ALA A 115 -20.25 -25.53 43.80
CA ALA A 115 -19.44 -24.84 42.81
C ALA A 115 -19.81 -23.35 42.85
N LEU A 116 -18.86 -22.52 43.27
CA LEU A 116 -19.02 -21.07 43.21
C LEU A 116 -18.75 -20.65 41.77
N VAL A 117 -19.77 -20.70 40.91
CA VAL A 117 -19.69 -20.36 39.47
C VAL A 117 -19.36 -18.88 39.22
N CYS A 118 -19.29 -18.05 40.27
CA CYS A 118 -18.71 -16.70 40.26
C CYS A 118 -17.25 -16.63 40.77
N VAL A 119 -16.56 -17.77 40.96
CA VAL A 119 -15.17 -17.85 41.41
C VAL A 119 -14.38 -18.83 40.51
N PRO A 120 -13.56 -18.35 39.56
CA PRO A 120 -13.27 -16.94 39.27
C PRO A 120 -14.47 -16.16 38.74
N ASN A 121 -14.43 -14.84 38.83
CA ASN A 121 -15.49 -14.00 38.30
C ASN A 121 -15.44 -13.97 36.76
N HIS A 122 -16.48 -14.49 36.11
CA HIS A 122 -16.66 -14.47 34.66
C HIS A 122 -17.38 -13.21 34.13
N CYS A 123 -17.61 -12.21 34.98
CA CYS A 123 -18.18 -10.92 34.60
C CYS A 123 -17.08 -9.87 34.48
N GLU A 124 -16.87 -9.41 33.26
CA GLU A 124 -15.82 -8.50 32.83
C GLU A 124 -16.22 -7.03 33.06
N HIS A 125 -15.29 -6.09 32.86
CA HIS A 125 -15.49 -4.64 32.98
C HIS A 125 -16.27 -4.16 34.23
N GLY A 126 -16.02 -4.80 35.38
CA GLY A 126 -16.69 -4.48 36.66
C GLY A 126 -18.11 -5.02 36.82
N GLY A 127 -18.58 -5.87 35.88
CA GLY A 127 -19.91 -6.49 35.92
C GLY A 127 -20.15 -7.30 37.19
N LYS A 128 -21.35 -7.17 37.77
CA LYS A 128 -21.72 -7.80 39.05
C LYS A 128 -22.17 -9.25 38.81
N CYS A 129 -21.40 -10.22 39.29
CA CYS A 129 -21.75 -11.64 39.18
C CYS A 129 -22.78 -12.06 40.22
N SER A 130 -23.79 -12.80 39.76
CA SER A 130 -24.80 -13.49 40.58
C SER A 130 -24.87 -14.94 40.12
N GLN A 131 -25.15 -15.89 41.01
CA GLN A 131 -25.20 -17.31 40.64
C GLN A 131 -26.33 -18.10 41.29
N THR A 132 -26.77 -19.12 40.55
CA THR A 132 -27.56 -20.26 41.03
C THR A 132 -26.61 -21.40 41.44
N TRP A 133 -27.09 -22.64 41.43
CA TRP A 133 -26.32 -23.86 41.77
C TRP A 133 -25.60 -24.47 40.54
N ASP A 134 -26.03 -24.07 39.34
CA ASP A 134 -25.67 -24.60 38.01
C ASP A 134 -25.12 -23.52 37.06
N SER A 135 -25.29 -22.24 37.39
CA SER A 135 -25.10 -21.15 36.42
C SER A 135 -24.80 -19.81 37.11
N PHE A 136 -24.03 -18.93 36.45
CA PHE A 136 -23.95 -17.50 36.78
C PHE A 136 -24.77 -16.62 35.81
N LYS A 137 -25.04 -15.38 36.23
CA LYS A 137 -25.54 -14.25 35.42
C LYS A 137 -24.75 -12.99 35.80
N CYS A 138 -24.26 -12.27 34.80
CA CYS A 138 -23.69 -10.94 34.97
C CYS A 138 -24.76 -9.83 34.91
N THR A 139 -24.52 -8.75 35.64
CA THR A 139 -25.29 -7.50 35.57
C THR A 139 -24.34 -6.38 35.19
N CYS A 140 -24.53 -5.80 34.01
CA CYS A 140 -23.64 -4.81 33.37
C CYS A 140 -24.13 -3.36 33.55
N ASP A 141 -25.15 -3.15 34.39
CA ASP A 141 -25.74 -1.85 34.64
C ASP A 141 -24.65 -0.87 35.14
N GLU A 142 -24.63 0.32 34.54
CA GLU A 142 -23.68 1.41 34.81
C GLU A 142 -22.20 1.15 34.40
N THR A 143 -21.84 -0.01 33.83
CA THR A 143 -20.43 -0.26 33.41
C THR A 143 -20.06 0.35 32.05
N GLY A 144 -21.05 0.52 31.15
CA GLY A 144 -20.81 0.86 29.74
C GLY A 144 -20.66 -0.36 28.82
N TYR A 145 -20.86 -1.58 29.33
CA TYR A 145 -20.70 -2.83 28.59
C TYR A 145 -21.99 -3.67 28.58
N SER A 146 -22.00 -4.69 27.72
CA SER A 146 -23.16 -5.54 27.42
C SER A 146 -22.75 -6.98 27.09
N GLY A 147 -23.71 -7.80 26.65
CA GLY A 147 -23.50 -9.23 26.43
C GLY A 147 -23.61 -10.05 27.72
N ALA A 148 -23.43 -11.37 27.61
CA ALA A 148 -23.68 -12.31 28.72
C ALA A 148 -22.63 -12.25 29.85
N THR A 149 -21.42 -11.78 29.53
CA THR A 149 -20.27 -11.62 30.43
C THR A 149 -19.87 -10.16 30.67
N CYS A 150 -20.64 -9.17 30.17
CA CYS A 150 -20.25 -7.75 30.16
C CYS A 150 -18.96 -7.46 29.36
N HIS A 151 -18.70 -8.20 28.29
CA HIS A 151 -17.50 -8.08 27.46
C HIS A 151 -17.62 -6.98 26.39
N ASN A 152 -18.77 -6.88 25.70
CA ASN A 152 -18.92 -6.01 24.53
C ASN A 152 -19.26 -4.57 24.94
N SER A 153 -18.47 -3.58 24.50
CA SER A 153 -18.80 -2.17 24.72
C SER A 153 -20.12 -1.76 24.05
N ILE A 154 -20.82 -0.79 24.63
CA ILE A 154 -22.02 -0.16 24.02
C ILE A 154 -21.69 1.09 23.19
N TYR A 155 -20.42 1.47 23.10
CA TYR A 155 -19.95 2.67 22.44
C TYR A 155 -19.07 2.33 21.24
N GLU A 156 -19.06 3.20 20.22
CA GLU A 156 -18.18 3.05 19.06
C GLU A 156 -16.74 3.51 19.41
N PRO A 157 -15.70 2.97 18.77
CA PRO A 157 -14.32 3.14 19.23
C PRO A 157 -13.75 4.55 19.07
N SER A 158 -14.33 5.36 18.17
CA SER A 158 -13.81 6.70 17.89
C SER A 158 -14.87 7.66 17.34
N CYS A 159 -14.51 8.94 17.31
CA CYS A 159 -15.29 9.96 16.62
C CYS A 159 -15.41 9.69 15.10
N GLU A 160 -14.43 9.02 14.48
CA GLU A 160 -14.47 8.66 13.06
C GLU A 160 -15.55 7.58 12.83
N ALA A 161 -15.56 6.51 13.65
CA ALA A 161 -16.59 5.47 13.60
C ALA A 161 -18.01 6.06 13.72
N TYR A 162 -18.24 7.02 14.64
CA TYR A 162 -19.52 7.72 14.74
C TYR A 162 -19.88 8.53 13.48
N LYS A 163 -18.93 9.22 12.83
CA LYS A 163 -19.17 9.94 11.56
C LYS A 163 -19.71 8.98 10.48
N HIS A 164 -19.12 7.79 10.33
CA HIS A 164 -19.57 6.79 9.36
C HIS A 164 -20.92 6.12 9.70
N LEU A 165 -21.43 6.30 10.93
CA LEU A 165 -22.82 5.96 11.28
C LEU A 165 -23.82 7.09 10.97
N GLY A 166 -23.37 8.24 10.45
CA GLY A 166 -24.19 9.42 10.15
C GLY A 166 -24.38 10.37 11.34
N GLN A 167 -23.47 10.35 12.33
CA GLN A 167 -23.48 11.30 13.44
C GLN A 167 -22.84 12.65 13.07
N THR A 168 -23.00 13.65 13.95
CA THR A 168 -22.53 15.03 13.76
C THR A 168 -21.79 15.54 15.01
N SER A 169 -21.13 16.69 14.95
CA SER A 169 -20.34 17.25 16.07
C SER A 169 -21.10 17.38 17.40
N ASN A 170 -20.69 16.62 18.42
CA ASN A 170 -21.27 16.64 19.77
C ASN A 170 -20.32 15.99 20.79
N TYR A 171 -20.71 15.95 22.06
CA TYR A 171 -20.08 15.08 23.05
C TYR A 171 -20.52 13.63 22.86
N TYR A 172 -19.56 12.72 22.72
CA TYR A 172 -19.78 11.28 22.65
C TYR A 172 -18.98 10.56 23.73
N TRP A 173 -19.46 9.38 24.13
CA TRP A 173 -18.63 8.37 24.77
C TRP A 173 -18.01 7.52 23.66
N ILE A 174 -16.69 7.35 23.70
CA ILE A 174 -15.94 6.46 22.81
C ILE A 174 -15.22 5.40 23.64
N ASP A 175 -14.93 4.26 23.03
CA ASP A 175 -14.25 3.14 23.67
C ASP A 175 -13.07 2.63 22.81
N PRO A 176 -11.88 3.26 22.92
CA PRO A 176 -10.78 3.05 21.99
C PRO A 176 -10.31 1.59 21.91
N ASP A 177 -10.18 0.87 23.02
CA ASP A 177 -9.86 -0.56 23.06
C ASP A 177 -11.08 -1.48 23.10
N GLY A 178 -12.28 -0.98 23.42
CA GLY A 178 -13.53 -1.73 23.31
C GLY A 178 -13.59 -2.84 24.36
N SER A 179 -13.66 -4.10 23.93
CA SER A 179 -13.65 -5.30 24.79
C SER A 179 -12.26 -5.60 25.39
N GLY A 180 -11.53 -4.56 25.79
CA GLY A 180 -10.13 -4.58 26.20
C GLY A 180 -9.92 -4.52 27.71
N SER A 181 -9.31 -3.44 28.19
CA SER A 181 -8.97 -3.24 29.60
C SER A 181 -9.14 -1.80 30.10
N LEU A 182 -9.21 -0.81 29.21
CA LEU A 182 -9.59 0.55 29.55
C LEU A 182 -11.13 0.65 29.52
N GLY A 183 -11.69 1.58 30.29
CA GLY A 183 -13.12 1.90 30.20
C GLY A 183 -13.41 2.90 29.07
N PRO A 184 -14.68 3.10 28.69
CA PRO A 184 -15.06 4.17 27.80
C PRO A 184 -14.78 5.55 28.41
N LEU A 185 -14.52 6.54 27.57
CA LEU A 185 -14.30 7.94 27.98
C LEU A 185 -15.19 8.91 27.22
N LYS A 186 -15.48 10.06 27.83
CA LYS A 186 -16.27 11.12 27.22
C LYS A 186 -15.36 12.16 26.55
N VAL A 187 -15.58 12.38 25.26
CA VAL A 187 -14.84 13.34 24.42
C VAL A 187 -15.79 14.30 23.72
N TYR A 188 -15.27 15.41 23.19
CA TYR A 188 -15.99 16.20 22.20
C TYR A 188 -15.51 15.82 20.80
N CYS A 189 -16.41 15.28 19.98
CA CYS A 189 -16.15 15.00 18.58
C CYS A 189 -16.52 16.24 17.75
N ASN A 190 -15.56 16.82 17.03
CA ASN A 190 -15.81 17.85 16.03
C ASN A 190 -15.65 17.22 14.64
N MET A 191 -16.77 16.87 14.02
CA MET A 191 -16.88 16.22 12.72
C MET A 191 -17.23 17.26 11.65
N THR A 192 -16.30 17.52 10.72
CA THR A 192 -16.55 18.26 9.48
C THR A 192 -16.51 17.31 8.27
N GLU A 193 -16.84 17.82 7.09
CA GLU A 193 -16.78 17.05 5.84
C GLU A 193 -15.39 16.45 5.62
N ASP A 194 -14.33 17.28 5.68
CA ASP A 194 -12.94 16.86 5.46
C ASP A 194 -12.26 16.17 6.67
N LYS A 195 -12.66 16.50 7.91
CA LYS A 195 -11.87 16.18 9.11
C LYS A 195 -12.72 15.79 10.31
N VAL A 196 -12.28 14.80 11.06
CA VAL A 196 -12.81 14.49 12.40
C VAL A 196 -11.75 14.77 13.45
N TRP A 197 -12.13 15.51 14.49
CA TRP A 197 -11.28 15.77 15.66
C TRP A 197 -11.89 15.16 16.92
N THR A 198 -11.11 14.31 17.60
CA THR A 198 -11.34 13.89 18.98
C THR A 198 -10.69 14.93 19.89
N ILE A 199 -11.48 15.60 20.73
CA ILE A 199 -11.02 16.66 21.65
C ILE A 199 -11.20 16.21 23.10
N VAL A 200 -10.10 16.21 23.86
CA VAL A 200 -10.05 15.84 25.29
C VAL A 200 -9.64 17.05 26.12
N SER A 201 -10.46 17.39 27.11
CA SER A 201 -10.30 18.59 27.95
C SER A 201 -9.62 18.29 29.28
N HIS A 202 -9.02 19.34 29.85
CA HIS A 202 -8.45 19.38 31.20
C HIS A 202 -9.05 20.53 32.02
N ASP A 203 -8.80 20.53 33.33
CA ASP A 203 -9.26 21.51 34.31
C ASP A 203 -8.56 22.89 34.25
N LEU A 204 -7.28 22.92 33.83
CA LEU A 204 -6.45 24.13 33.86
C LEU A 204 -7.08 25.31 33.10
N GLN A 205 -7.28 26.42 33.81
CA GLN A 205 -7.91 27.63 33.27
C GLN A 205 -6.95 28.44 32.37
N MET A 206 -7.52 29.14 31.39
CA MET A 206 -6.76 30.09 30.57
C MET A 206 -6.21 31.25 31.41
N GLN A 207 -4.96 31.63 31.14
CA GLN A 207 -4.18 32.67 31.83
C GLN A 207 -3.98 32.44 33.34
N THR A 208 -3.91 31.18 33.78
CA THR A 208 -3.53 30.80 35.15
C THR A 208 -2.20 31.46 35.54
N THR A 209 -2.23 32.25 36.62
CA THR A 209 -1.14 33.17 37.00
C THR A 209 -0.16 32.53 37.98
N VAL A 210 1.14 32.74 37.76
CA VAL A 210 2.25 32.16 38.54
C VAL A 210 3.20 33.27 39.00
N VAL A 211 3.47 33.31 40.31
CA VAL A 211 4.32 34.32 41.01
C VAL A 211 4.99 33.64 42.21
N GLY A 212 6.23 34.00 42.55
CA GLY A 212 6.90 33.56 43.79
C GLY A 212 7.64 32.23 43.71
N TYR A 213 8.15 31.87 42.52
CA TYR A 213 8.87 30.62 42.26
C TYR A 213 10.21 30.87 41.54
N ASN A 214 11.25 30.15 41.96
CA ASN A 214 12.65 30.33 41.57
C ASN A 214 13.30 28.98 41.17
N PRO A 215 14.57 28.94 40.72
CA PRO A 215 15.22 27.70 40.24
C PRO A 215 15.52 26.65 41.32
N GLU A 216 15.35 26.98 42.61
CA GLU A 216 15.44 26.03 43.72
C GLU A 216 14.05 25.56 44.17
N LYS A 217 13.01 26.33 43.86
CA LYS A 217 11.60 26.11 44.24
C LYS A 217 10.67 26.47 43.07
N TYR A 218 10.52 25.53 42.14
CA TYR A 218 9.66 25.65 40.96
C TYR A 218 8.17 25.66 41.29
N SER A 219 7.38 26.31 40.42
CA SER A 219 5.93 26.06 40.32
C SER A 219 5.71 24.84 39.46
N VAL A 220 4.86 23.90 39.89
CA VAL A 220 4.42 22.76 39.08
C VAL A 220 2.91 22.87 38.89
N THR A 221 2.50 23.18 37.67
CA THR A 221 1.10 23.20 37.27
C THR A 221 0.76 21.86 36.64
N GLN A 222 0.08 20.98 37.38
CA GLN A 222 -0.45 19.72 36.87
C GLN A 222 -1.77 19.96 36.12
N LEU A 223 -2.03 19.20 35.06
CA LEU A 223 -3.27 19.22 34.30
C LEU A 223 -4.07 17.95 34.62
N ILE A 224 -5.33 18.10 35.02
CA ILE A 224 -6.25 16.99 35.30
C ILE A 224 -7.21 16.86 34.11
N TYR A 225 -7.05 15.79 33.34
CA TYR A 225 -7.92 15.49 32.20
C TYR A 225 -9.21 14.77 32.62
N SER A 226 -10.23 14.83 31.76
CA SER A 226 -11.49 14.08 31.94
C SER A 226 -11.39 12.57 31.65
N ALA A 227 -10.18 12.03 31.54
CA ALA A 227 -9.85 10.65 31.17
C ALA A 227 -8.46 10.25 31.71
N SER A 228 -8.18 8.95 31.79
CA SER A 228 -6.86 8.44 32.22
C SER A 228 -5.78 8.68 31.15
N MET A 229 -4.51 8.66 31.57
CA MET A 229 -3.39 8.79 30.64
C MET A 229 -3.31 7.61 29.66
N ASP A 230 -3.81 6.43 30.04
CA ASP A 230 -3.87 5.24 29.18
C ASP A 230 -4.99 5.36 28.12
N GLN A 231 -6.18 5.82 28.53
CA GLN A 231 -7.30 6.16 27.62
C GLN A 231 -6.88 7.21 26.60
N ILE A 232 -6.17 8.26 27.05
CA ILE A 232 -5.66 9.29 26.15
C ILE A 232 -4.52 8.74 25.29
N SER A 233 -3.67 7.87 25.83
CA SER A 233 -2.59 7.22 25.07
C SER A 233 -3.16 6.41 23.91
N ALA A 234 -4.23 5.62 24.13
CA ALA A 234 -4.92 4.87 23.08
C ALA A 234 -5.40 5.77 21.92
N ILE A 235 -6.02 6.92 22.24
CA ILE A 235 -6.43 7.93 21.25
C ILE A 235 -5.21 8.51 20.52
N THR A 236 -4.12 8.83 21.23
CA THR A 236 -2.91 9.33 20.56
C THR A 236 -2.24 8.27 19.70
N SER A 237 -2.31 6.97 20.03
CA SER A 237 -1.71 5.91 19.22
C SER A 237 -2.45 5.68 17.91
N SER A 238 -3.79 5.62 17.92
CA SER A 238 -4.59 5.42 16.70
C SER A 238 -4.69 6.68 15.83
N ALA A 239 -4.65 7.89 16.41
CA ALA A 239 -4.74 9.13 15.62
C ALA A 239 -3.60 9.30 14.58
N GLU A 240 -3.90 9.93 13.45
CA GLU A 240 -2.90 10.28 12.43
C GLU A 240 -2.05 11.47 12.87
N TYR A 241 -2.70 12.47 13.47
CA TYR A 241 -2.09 13.72 13.93
C TYR A 241 -2.70 14.14 15.26
N CYS A 242 -1.90 14.69 16.16
CA CYS A 242 -2.39 15.31 17.39
C CYS A 242 -1.68 16.65 17.61
N GLU A 243 -2.42 17.63 18.13
CA GLU A 243 -1.91 18.93 18.54
C GLU A 243 -2.44 19.35 19.91
N GLN A 244 -1.66 20.19 20.59
CA GLN A 244 -2.09 20.88 21.80
C GLN A 244 -1.51 22.30 21.82
N TYR A 245 -2.36 23.30 22.03
CA TYR A 245 -1.92 24.70 22.10
C TYR A 245 -1.29 25.02 23.45
N VAL A 246 -0.15 25.71 23.47
CA VAL A 246 0.48 26.25 24.67
C VAL A 246 0.80 27.74 24.51
N SER A 247 0.71 28.47 25.61
CA SER A 247 0.98 29.91 25.66
C SER A 247 1.58 30.31 26.99
N TYR A 248 2.71 31.01 26.95
CA TYR A 248 3.33 31.65 28.10
C TYR A 248 3.26 33.16 27.89
N PHE A 249 2.43 33.84 28.67
CA PHE A 249 2.51 35.29 28.84
C PHE A 249 3.45 35.59 30.00
N CYS A 250 4.28 36.61 29.86
CA CYS A 250 5.40 36.86 30.76
C CYS A 250 5.66 38.35 30.96
N LYS A 251 6.17 38.68 32.15
CA LYS A 251 6.57 40.01 32.58
C LYS A 251 7.72 39.83 33.55
N MET A 252 8.93 40.31 33.19
CA MET A 252 10.19 40.01 33.90
C MET A 252 10.35 38.51 34.25
N SER A 253 10.04 37.62 33.32
CA SER A 253 10.04 36.17 33.53
C SER A 253 10.44 35.46 32.25
N ARG A 254 11.57 34.75 32.28
CA ARG A 254 12.19 34.10 31.11
C ARG A 254 11.66 32.67 30.94
N LEU A 255 11.66 32.18 29.71
CA LEU A 255 11.10 30.88 29.34
C LEU A 255 12.24 29.86 29.11
N LEU A 256 12.96 30.00 28.00
CA LEU A 256 14.04 29.09 27.58
C LEU A 256 15.44 29.64 27.92
N ASN A 257 15.53 30.87 28.46
CA ASN A 257 16.77 31.51 28.92
C ASN A 257 17.84 31.64 27.83
N THR A 258 17.42 31.85 26.58
CA THR A 258 18.27 31.94 25.39
C THR A 258 19.08 33.25 25.34
N PRO A 259 20.23 33.31 24.64
CA PRO A 259 20.86 32.25 23.86
C PRO A 259 21.61 31.17 24.66
N ASP A 260 22.26 31.52 25.79
CA ASP A 260 23.33 30.70 26.40
C ASP A 260 23.01 30.21 27.82
N GLY A 261 21.73 29.94 28.14
CA GLY A 261 21.28 29.56 29.49
C GLY A 261 20.39 28.32 29.56
N SER A 262 20.35 27.69 30.73
CA SER A 262 19.41 26.60 31.03
C SER A 262 17.96 27.12 31.11
N PRO A 263 16.97 26.45 30.50
CA PRO A 263 15.56 26.86 30.57
C PRO A 263 15.01 26.98 32.00
N TYR A 264 14.20 28.00 32.25
CA TYR A 264 13.45 28.16 33.52
C TYR A 264 12.04 27.60 33.44
N THR A 265 11.53 27.36 32.24
CA THR A 265 10.20 26.79 31.99
C THR A 265 10.32 25.60 31.05
N TRP A 266 9.62 24.52 31.36
CA TRP A 266 9.48 23.33 30.51
C TRP A 266 8.11 22.70 30.75
N TRP A 267 7.71 21.78 29.86
CA TRP A 267 6.51 20.98 30.05
C TRP A 267 6.86 19.49 30.17
N VAL A 268 5.92 18.69 30.67
CA VAL A 268 6.07 17.26 30.87
C VAL A 268 5.05 16.54 29.99
N GLY A 269 5.50 15.52 29.24
CA GLY A 269 4.67 14.74 28.33
C GLY A 269 3.94 13.57 29.01
N LYS A 270 3.47 12.63 28.19
CA LYS A 270 2.73 11.45 28.66
C LYS A 270 3.57 10.36 29.31
N ALA A 271 4.86 10.28 28.99
CA ALA A 271 5.80 9.33 29.59
C ALA A 271 6.56 9.92 30.80
N ASN A 272 6.03 11.01 31.40
CA ASN A 272 6.65 11.78 32.47
C ASN A 272 8.03 12.38 32.10
N GLU A 273 8.25 12.62 30.81
CA GLU A 273 9.47 13.10 30.21
C GLU A 273 9.46 14.63 30.02
N LYS A 274 10.62 15.29 30.17
CA LYS A 274 10.73 16.76 30.17
C LYS A 274 11.06 17.33 28.79
N HIS A 275 10.26 18.30 28.33
CA HIS A 275 10.40 18.95 27.03
C HIS A 275 10.77 20.42 27.12
N TYR A 276 11.95 20.75 26.59
CA TYR A 276 12.54 22.11 26.58
C TYR A 276 12.29 22.88 25.27
N TYR A 277 11.33 22.44 24.47
CA TYR A 277 10.84 23.17 23.29
C TYR A 277 9.41 23.66 23.55
N TRP A 278 9.06 24.81 22.97
CA TRP A 278 7.76 25.45 23.16
C TRP A 278 6.88 25.38 21.91
N GLY A 279 5.64 25.86 22.00
CA GLY A 279 4.69 25.86 20.89
C GLY A 279 5.25 26.54 19.63
N GLY A 280 5.08 25.89 18.48
CA GLY A 280 5.67 26.30 17.20
C GLY A 280 7.16 25.99 17.03
N SER A 281 7.73 25.13 17.89
CA SER A 281 9.10 24.60 17.78
C SER A 281 9.11 23.07 17.88
N GLY A 282 10.26 22.45 17.59
CA GLY A 282 10.44 20.99 17.60
C GLY A 282 11.37 20.48 18.70
N PRO A 283 11.33 19.18 19.02
CA PRO A 283 12.25 18.53 19.97
C PRO A 283 13.72 18.84 19.68
N GLY A 284 14.49 19.12 20.73
CA GLY A 284 15.90 19.51 20.64
C GLY A 284 16.14 20.96 20.18
N ILE A 285 15.11 21.71 19.77
CA ILE A 285 15.25 23.10 19.31
C ILE A 285 14.85 24.06 20.45
N GLN A 286 15.84 24.57 21.18
CA GLN A 286 15.69 25.56 22.26
C GLN A 286 15.39 26.97 21.70
N LYS A 287 14.24 27.09 21.02
CA LYS A 287 13.68 28.33 20.46
C LYS A 287 12.16 28.30 20.56
N CYS A 288 11.54 29.48 20.59
CA CYS A 288 10.10 29.66 20.38
C CYS A 288 9.82 29.84 18.88
N ALA A 289 8.54 29.79 18.49
CA ALA A 289 8.08 30.06 17.11
C ALA A 289 8.77 31.28 16.47
N CYS A 290 8.84 32.41 17.20
CA CYS A 290 9.47 33.64 16.68
C CYS A 290 10.98 33.51 16.42
N GLY A 291 11.66 32.61 17.12
CA GLY A 291 13.09 32.32 16.96
C GLY A 291 13.38 31.35 15.82
N ILE A 292 12.35 30.61 15.35
CA ILE A 292 12.36 29.86 14.09
C ILE A 292 12.10 30.83 12.92
N GLU A 293 11.03 31.62 13.01
CA GLU A 293 10.58 32.58 12.00
C GLU A 293 11.48 33.83 11.88
N ARG A 294 12.37 34.06 12.86
CA ARG A 294 13.28 35.22 12.99
C ARG A 294 12.55 36.56 13.11
N ASN A 295 11.39 36.56 13.76
CA ASN A 295 10.52 37.73 13.94
C ASN A 295 10.26 38.08 15.43
N CYS A 296 11.06 37.56 16.37
CA CYS A 296 10.97 37.96 17.78
C CYS A 296 11.13 39.48 17.94
N THR A 297 10.41 40.05 18.92
CA THR A 297 10.41 41.50 19.22
C THR A 297 11.82 42.05 19.48
N ASP A 298 12.70 41.21 20.02
CA ASP A 298 14.12 41.49 20.22
C ASP A 298 14.95 40.42 19.50
N PRO A 299 15.72 40.76 18.45
CA PRO A 299 16.42 39.78 17.62
C PRO A 299 17.63 39.13 18.32
N LYS A 300 17.99 39.56 19.53
CA LYS A 300 19.04 38.94 20.34
C LYS A 300 18.60 37.63 21.01
N TYR A 301 17.28 37.43 21.17
CA TYR A 301 16.69 36.32 21.92
C TYR A 301 15.90 35.38 20.99
N TYR A 302 15.75 34.11 21.36
CA TYR A 302 14.99 33.13 20.57
C TYR A 302 13.53 32.96 21.03
N CYS A 303 13.12 33.71 22.05
CA CYS A 303 11.78 33.81 22.63
C CYS A 303 11.55 35.25 23.09
N ASN A 304 10.34 35.78 22.92
CA ASN A 304 9.98 37.14 23.36
C ASN A 304 10.08 37.32 24.88
N CYS A 305 9.87 36.25 25.65
CA CYS A 305 9.96 36.24 27.12
C CYS A 305 11.39 36.24 27.65
N ASP A 306 12.36 35.71 26.90
CA ASP A 306 13.76 35.63 27.35
C ASP A 306 14.44 37.01 27.43
N ALA A 307 13.87 38.01 26.76
CA ALA A 307 14.30 39.41 26.83
C ALA A 307 13.90 40.14 28.14
N ASP A 308 13.21 39.46 29.06
CA ASP A 308 13.00 39.87 30.47
C ASP A 308 12.30 41.24 30.69
N TYR A 309 11.51 41.71 29.72
CA TYR A 309 10.93 43.05 29.76
C TYR A 309 9.87 43.26 30.87
N LYS A 310 9.80 44.50 31.39
CA LYS A 310 8.75 44.99 32.32
C LYS A 310 7.35 45.09 31.70
N GLN A 311 7.28 45.08 30.37
CA GLN A 311 6.03 45.01 29.62
C GLN A 311 5.66 43.54 29.39
N TRP A 312 4.36 43.26 29.27
CA TRP A 312 3.92 41.93 28.86
C TRP A 312 4.51 41.54 27.50
N ARG A 313 4.99 40.30 27.43
CA ARG A 313 5.36 39.57 26.20
C ARG A 313 4.66 38.22 26.21
N LYS A 314 4.70 37.52 25.06
CA LYS A 314 4.01 36.24 24.85
C LYS A 314 4.83 35.36 23.92
N ASP A 315 5.00 34.09 24.27
CA ASP A 315 5.45 33.03 23.37
C ASP A 315 4.44 31.88 23.40
N ALA A 316 3.95 31.47 22.22
CA ALA A 316 2.85 30.52 22.09
C ALA A 316 2.83 29.85 20.72
N GLY A 317 2.15 28.70 20.64
CA GLY A 317 1.92 27.95 19.41
C GLY A 317 1.39 26.55 19.72
N PHE A 318 1.37 25.68 18.72
CA PHE A 318 1.01 24.27 18.91
C PHE A 318 2.24 23.41 19.19
N LEU A 319 2.07 22.45 20.10
CA LEU A 319 2.88 21.25 20.21
C LEU A 319 2.20 20.18 19.35
N SER A 320 2.91 19.55 18.42
CA SER A 320 2.34 18.62 17.43
C SER A 320 3.03 17.24 17.36
N TYR A 321 3.93 16.95 18.30
CA TYR A 321 4.65 15.68 18.37
C TYR A 321 3.83 14.67 19.18
N LYS A 322 3.08 13.84 18.45
CA LYS A 322 2.09 12.87 18.96
C LYS A 322 2.58 12.00 20.12
N ASP A 323 3.83 11.56 20.07
CA ASP A 323 4.40 10.62 21.04
C ASP A 323 4.77 11.29 22.38
N HIS A 324 4.82 12.62 22.41
CA HIS A 324 5.03 13.42 23.63
C HIS A 324 3.72 13.91 24.26
N LEU A 325 2.63 13.98 23.48
CA LEU A 325 1.33 14.51 23.91
C LEU A 325 0.50 13.48 24.70
N PRO A 326 -0.39 13.90 25.61
CA PRO A 326 -0.66 15.29 26.01
C PRO A 326 0.38 15.91 26.96
N VAL A 327 0.31 17.23 27.13
CA VAL A 327 0.93 17.95 28.24
C VAL A 327 0.31 17.48 29.56
N SER A 328 1.07 16.82 30.42
CA SER A 328 0.61 16.38 31.76
C SER A 328 0.91 17.41 32.85
N GLN A 329 2.01 18.16 32.71
CA GLN A 329 2.41 19.23 33.63
C GLN A 329 3.16 20.36 32.89
N VAL A 330 3.16 21.55 33.48
CA VAL A 330 4.07 22.65 33.09
C VAL A 330 4.78 23.17 34.34
N VAL A 331 6.09 23.37 34.24
CA VAL A 331 6.96 23.77 35.35
C VAL A 331 7.57 25.15 35.06
N VAL A 332 7.55 26.06 36.04
CA VAL A 332 7.98 27.47 35.89
C VAL A 332 8.88 27.88 37.06
N GLY A 333 10.06 28.45 36.79
CA GLY A 333 11.11 28.73 37.78
C GLY A 333 11.73 30.13 37.78
N ASP A 334 11.12 31.15 37.14
CA ASP A 334 11.66 32.53 37.11
C ASP A 334 10.55 33.58 37.35
N THR A 335 9.87 33.49 38.50
CA THR A 335 8.75 34.38 38.90
C THR A 335 8.86 34.97 40.32
N ASP A 336 9.98 34.74 41.01
CA ASP A 336 10.24 35.19 42.39
C ASP A 336 10.80 36.63 42.48
N ARG A 337 11.09 37.25 41.32
CA ARG A 337 11.69 38.59 41.24
C ARG A 337 10.62 39.66 41.42
N GLN A 338 10.93 40.78 42.10
CA GLN A 338 9.93 41.81 42.41
C GLN A 338 9.26 42.39 41.15
N GLY A 339 7.94 42.18 41.02
CA GLY A 339 7.16 42.61 39.86
C GLY A 339 7.13 41.62 38.69
N SER A 340 7.84 40.49 38.81
CA SER A 340 7.78 39.35 37.89
C SER A 340 6.43 38.64 37.98
N GLU A 341 5.91 38.18 36.84
CA GLU A 341 4.60 37.57 36.71
C GLU A 341 4.57 36.72 35.42
N ALA A 342 4.05 35.50 35.51
CA ALA A 342 3.78 34.66 34.35
C ALA A 342 2.30 34.25 34.30
N LYS A 343 1.75 34.05 33.10
CA LYS A 343 0.41 33.51 32.90
C LYS A 343 0.45 32.40 31.86
N LEU A 344 0.18 31.19 32.32
CA LEU A 344 0.14 29.98 31.50
C LEU A 344 -1.23 29.83 30.84
N SER A 345 -1.27 29.26 29.65
CA SER A 345 -2.47 28.64 29.10
C SER A 345 -2.07 27.39 28.33
N VAL A 346 -2.77 26.30 28.58
CA VAL A 346 -2.74 25.09 27.75
C VAL A 346 -4.16 24.90 27.19
N GLY A 347 -4.28 24.47 25.94
CA GLY A 347 -5.56 24.11 25.33
C GLY A 347 -5.85 22.62 25.46
N PRO A 348 -7.09 22.17 25.17
CA PRO A 348 -7.40 20.74 25.14
C PRO A 348 -6.52 20.00 24.14
N LEU A 349 -6.29 18.71 24.37
CA LEU A 349 -5.67 17.84 23.38
C LEU A 349 -6.63 17.67 22.20
N ARG A 350 -6.15 17.84 20.98
CA ARG A 350 -6.90 17.64 19.74
C ARG A 350 -6.21 16.60 18.87
N CYS A 351 -6.84 15.47 18.63
CA CYS A 351 -6.33 14.43 17.73
C CYS A 351 -7.26 14.28 16.51
N GLN A 352 -6.68 14.00 15.35
CA GLN A 352 -7.37 13.91 14.06
C GLN A 352 -7.05 12.58 13.36
N GLY A 353 -8.04 12.02 12.67
CA GLY A 353 -7.93 10.73 11.97
C GLY A 353 -7.96 9.53 12.92
N ASP A 354 -8.06 8.34 12.34
CA ASP A 354 -8.14 7.07 13.06
C ASP A 354 -7.53 5.96 12.20
N ARG A 355 -6.26 5.65 12.47
CA ARG A 355 -5.52 4.60 11.77
C ARG A 355 -6.12 3.22 12.02
N ASP A 356 -6.74 2.96 13.16
CA ASP A 356 -7.29 1.63 13.49
C ASP A 356 -8.58 1.38 12.68
N TYR A 357 -9.41 2.41 12.51
CA TYR A 357 -10.60 2.37 11.66
C TYR A 357 -10.27 2.31 10.15
N TRP A 358 -9.18 2.95 9.70
CA TRP A 358 -8.77 2.96 8.29
C TRP A 358 -7.80 1.84 7.89
N ASN A 359 -7.11 1.22 8.85
CA ASN A 359 -6.21 0.07 8.71
C ASN A 359 -6.87 -1.04 7.88
N ALA A 360 -6.35 -1.30 6.68
CA ALA A 360 -6.93 -2.24 5.74
C ALA A 360 -5.86 -2.94 4.90
N ALA A 361 -6.23 -4.12 4.38
CA ALA A 361 -5.48 -4.81 3.34
C ALA A 361 -6.42 -5.28 2.22
N SER A 362 -5.89 -5.30 1.01
CA SER A 362 -6.51 -5.94 -0.14
C SER A 362 -5.95 -7.36 -0.33
N PHE A 363 -6.82 -8.29 -0.69
CA PHE A 363 -6.58 -9.74 -0.85
C PHE A 363 -6.75 -10.12 -2.34
N PRO A 364 -5.69 -9.98 -3.17
CA PRO A 364 -5.76 -10.08 -4.62
C PRO A 364 -5.45 -11.50 -5.15
N ASN A 365 -5.45 -12.53 -4.29
CA ASN A 365 -5.46 -13.93 -4.71
C ASN A 365 -6.21 -14.78 -3.66
N PRO A 366 -7.21 -15.62 -4.01
CA PRO A 366 -7.89 -16.51 -3.07
C PRO A 366 -6.99 -17.61 -2.47
N SER A 367 -5.76 -17.80 -2.98
CA SER A 367 -4.73 -18.64 -2.36
C SER A 367 -3.77 -17.87 -1.44
N SER A 368 -4.01 -16.57 -1.20
CA SER A 368 -3.15 -15.72 -0.36
C SER A 368 -3.78 -15.42 0.99
N TYR A 369 -2.99 -15.49 2.05
CA TYR A 369 -3.37 -15.12 3.42
C TYR A 369 -2.27 -14.27 4.09
N LEU A 370 -2.67 -13.39 4.99
CA LEU A 370 -1.77 -12.80 5.99
C LEU A 370 -1.76 -13.70 7.22
N HIS A 371 -0.61 -13.87 7.86
CA HIS A 371 -0.50 -14.64 9.10
C HIS A 371 -0.07 -13.75 10.29
N PHE A 372 -0.73 -13.95 11.42
CA PHE A 372 -0.51 -13.26 12.69
C PHE A 372 -0.19 -14.27 13.81
N SER A 373 0.17 -13.78 15.00
CA SER A 373 0.33 -14.60 16.20
C SER A 373 -0.97 -15.36 16.54
N THR A 374 -0.84 -16.55 17.12
CA THR A 374 -1.95 -17.37 17.63
C THR A 374 -2.91 -16.53 18.50
N PHE A 375 -4.20 -16.60 18.20
CA PHE A 375 -5.20 -15.79 18.89
C PHE A 375 -5.38 -16.25 20.36
N GLN A 376 -5.33 -15.30 21.29
CA GLN A 376 -5.44 -15.54 22.73
C GLN A 376 -6.90 -15.33 23.18
N GLY A 377 -7.73 -16.35 22.96
CA GLY A 377 -9.20 -16.29 23.14
C GLY A 377 -9.82 -17.49 23.85
N GLU A 378 -9.14 -18.04 24.86
CA GLU A 378 -9.56 -19.29 25.53
C GLU A 378 -11.00 -19.24 26.05
N THR A 379 -11.36 -18.21 26.83
CA THR A 379 -12.64 -18.08 27.54
C THR A 379 -13.61 -17.10 26.88
N SER A 380 -13.07 -16.07 26.23
CA SER A 380 -13.80 -15.01 25.52
C SER A 380 -13.09 -14.69 24.21
N ALA A 381 -13.87 -14.48 23.16
CA ALA A 381 -13.44 -14.14 21.81
C ALA A 381 -14.42 -13.13 21.20
N ASP A 382 -14.07 -11.86 21.21
CA ASP A 382 -14.70 -10.80 20.41
C ASP A 382 -13.87 -10.56 19.15
N ILE A 383 -14.51 -10.63 17.99
CA ILE A 383 -13.90 -10.45 16.67
C ILE A 383 -14.78 -9.50 15.87
N SER A 384 -14.20 -8.38 15.43
CA SER A 384 -14.89 -7.40 14.58
C SER A 384 -14.03 -6.93 13.42
N PHE A 385 -14.65 -6.72 12.26
CA PHE A 385 -14.02 -6.16 11.07
C PHE A 385 -15.06 -5.62 10.08
N TYR A 386 -14.59 -4.91 9.05
CA TYR A 386 -15.35 -4.64 7.84
C TYR A 386 -14.77 -5.43 6.67
N PHE A 387 -15.62 -5.95 5.78
CA PHE A 387 -15.20 -6.55 4.51
C PHE A 387 -15.89 -5.90 3.32
N LYS A 388 -15.29 -6.04 2.14
CA LYS A 388 -15.79 -5.50 0.87
C LYS A 388 -15.37 -6.41 -0.28
N THR A 389 -16.33 -6.88 -1.08
CA THR A 389 -16.07 -7.87 -2.14
C THR A 389 -17.10 -7.83 -3.27
N LEU A 390 -16.73 -8.44 -4.41
CA LEU A 390 -17.62 -8.80 -5.53
C LEU A 390 -17.88 -10.31 -5.61
N ILE A 391 -17.20 -11.14 -4.81
CA ILE A 391 -17.20 -12.61 -4.93
C ILE A 391 -18.05 -13.23 -3.82
N PRO A 392 -18.94 -14.20 -4.14
CA PRO A 392 -19.95 -14.69 -3.20
C PRO A 392 -19.43 -15.69 -2.15
N ARG A 393 -18.11 -15.95 -2.07
CA ARG A 393 -17.51 -16.92 -1.15
C ARG A 393 -16.08 -16.55 -0.75
N GLY A 394 -15.68 -16.96 0.46
CA GLY A 394 -14.29 -17.01 0.90
C GLY A 394 -14.11 -16.92 2.42
N VAL A 395 -13.03 -17.49 2.94
CA VAL A 395 -12.73 -17.48 4.39
C VAL A 395 -12.05 -16.16 4.79
N PHE A 396 -12.68 -15.40 5.69
CA PHE A 396 -12.15 -14.14 6.21
C PHE A 396 -10.98 -14.35 7.16
N LEU A 397 -11.09 -15.31 8.07
CA LEU A 397 -10.02 -15.71 8.99
C LEU A 397 -10.25 -17.13 9.54
N GLU A 398 -9.16 -17.78 9.91
CA GLU A 398 -9.11 -19.13 10.48
C GLU A 398 -7.94 -19.25 11.48
N ASN A 399 -8.16 -19.87 12.63
CA ASN A 399 -7.08 -20.29 13.53
C ASN A 399 -7.43 -21.68 14.10
N LEU A 400 -6.47 -22.61 14.03
CA LEU A 400 -6.63 -24.03 14.33
C LEU A 400 -5.91 -24.45 15.63
N GLY A 401 -6.55 -25.35 16.37
CA GLY A 401 -6.02 -26.19 17.44
C GLY A 401 -5.98 -27.67 17.02
N ASN A 402 -6.05 -28.60 17.98
CA ASN A 402 -5.96 -30.05 17.71
C ASN A 402 -7.27 -30.60 17.12
N THR A 403 -8.34 -30.46 17.91
CA THR A 403 -9.75 -30.59 17.53
C THR A 403 -10.38 -29.22 17.30
N ASP A 404 -9.92 -28.27 18.11
CA ASP A 404 -10.45 -26.93 18.23
C ASP A 404 -10.16 -26.08 16.99
N PHE A 405 -11.05 -25.14 16.70
CA PHE A 405 -10.80 -24.11 15.69
C PHE A 405 -11.70 -22.92 15.90
N ILE A 406 -11.38 -21.82 15.23
CA ILE A 406 -12.25 -20.66 15.09
C ILE A 406 -12.14 -20.12 13.65
N LYS A 407 -13.28 -19.96 12.96
CA LYS A 407 -13.34 -19.57 11.54
C LYS A 407 -14.54 -18.69 11.23
N LEU A 408 -14.31 -17.62 10.47
CA LEU A 408 -15.33 -16.73 9.90
C LEU A 408 -15.25 -16.75 8.37
N GLU A 409 -16.38 -16.95 7.69
CA GLU A 409 -16.41 -17.08 6.23
C GLU A 409 -17.69 -16.53 5.59
N LEU A 410 -17.59 -16.14 4.31
CA LEU A 410 -18.74 -15.92 3.42
C LEU A 410 -19.04 -17.25 2.72
N LYS A 411 -20.20 -17.86 2.98
CA LYS A 411 -20.61 -19.18 2.44
C LYS A 411 -21.39 -19.08 1.14
N SER A 412 -22.11 -17.97 0.97
CA SER A 412 -22.80 -17.58 -0.25
C SER A 412 -22.96 -16.06 -0.28
N ALA A 413 -23.43 -15.52 -1.41
CA ALA A 413 -23.66 -14.09 -1.61
C ALA A 413 -24.47 -13.43 -0.48
N THR A 414 -25.29 -14.18 0.26
CA THR A 414 -26.18 -13.66 1.31
C THR A 414 -25.90 -14.26 2.70
N GLU A 415 -24.86 -15.07 2.87
CA GLU A 415 -24.63 -15.86 4.10
C GLU A 415 -23.21 -15.72 4.64
N VAL A 416 -23.08 -15.05 5.80
CA VAL A 416 -21.86 -15.06 6.62
C VAL A 416 -22.01 -16.11 7.72
N SER A 417 -20.98 -16.92 7.93
CA SER A 417 -20.92 -17.94 8.96
C SER A 417 -19.81 -17.69 9.96
N PHE A 418 -20.12 -17.98 11.22
CA PHE A 418 -19.17 -18.11 12.32
C PHE A 418 -19.19 -19.56 12.80
N SER A 419 -18.02 -20.19 12.82
CA SER A 419 -17.87 -21.59 13.19
C SER A 419 -16.67 -21.79 14.13
N PHE A 420 -16.82 -22.70 15.09
CA PHE A 420 -15.77 -23.04 16.05
C PHE A 420 -15.98 -24.46 16.61
N ASP A 421 -14.90 -25.09 17.06
CA ASP A 421 -14.92 -26.25 17.94
C ASP A 421 -14.02 -25.98 19.15
N VAL A 422 -14.37 -26.58 20.28
CA VAL A 422 -13.77 -26.42 21.62
C VAL A 422 -13.64 -27.78 22.31
N GLY A 423 -13.56 -28.88 21.54
CA GLY A 423 -13.52 -30.25 22.02
C GLY A 423 -14.89 -30.93 22.22
N ASN A 424 -15.99 -30.24 21.91
CA ASN A 424 -17.36 -30.79 22.03
C ASN A 424 -18.02 -31.10 20.66
N GLY A 425 -17.32 -30.87 19.55
CA GLY A 425 -17.84 -30.98 18.19
C GLY A 425 -18.20 -29.60 17.59
N PRO A 426 -18.15 -29.46 16.25
CA PRO A 426 -18.22 -28.17 15.59
C PRO A 426 -19.57 -27.48 15.74
N VAL A 427 -19.52 -26.24 16.20
CA VAL A 427 -20.64 -25.30 16.28
C VAL A 427 -20.58 -24.37 15.07
N GLU A 428 -21.69 -24.25 14.35
CA GLU A 428 -21.90 -23.23 13.31
C GLU A 428 -23.08 -22.32 13.66
N MET A 429 -22.98 -21.05 13.27
CA MET A 429 -24.02 -20.01 13.29
C MET A 429 -23.95 -19.21 11.99
N VAL A 430 -25.09 -18.94 11.35
CA VAL A 430 -25.15 -18.25 10.04
C VAL A 430 -26.11 -17.06 10.12
N VAL A 431 -25.63 -15.87 9.73
CA VAL A 431 -26.49 -14.70 9.47
C VAL A 431 -26.87 -14.70 7.99
N ARG A 432 -28.17 -14.56 7.70
CA ARG A 432 -28.71 -14.42 6.35
C ARG A 432 -29.11 -12.98 6.07
N SER A 433 -28.50 -12.37 5.05
CA SER A 433 -28.90 -11.07 4.53
C SER A 433 -30.05 -11.21 3.52
N PRO A 434 -31.02 -10.28 3.49
CA PRO A 434 -32.03 -10.23 2.43
C PRO A 434 -31.47 -9.74 1.09
N THR A 435 -30.30 -9.11 1.08
CA THR A 435 -29.59 -8.61 -0.11
C THR A 435 -28.19 -9.24 -0.22
N PRO A 436 -27.62 -9.36 -1.44
CA PRO A 436 -26.22 -9.76 -1.59
C PRO A 436 -25.27 -8.86 -0.80
N LEU A 437 -24.24 -9.48 -0.21
CA LEU A 437 -23.15 -8.86 0.54
C LEU A 437 -21.85 -8.80 -0.29
N ASN A 438 -21.97 -9.01 -1.60
CA ASN A 438 -20.88 -8.96 -2.58
C ASN A 438 -21.17 -7.87 -3.64
N ASP A 439 -21.63 -6.72 -3.17
CA ASP A 439 -22.05 -5.53 -3.93
C ASP A 439 -20.96 -4.43 -4.02
N ASP A 440 -19.73 -4.78 -3.65
CA ASP A 440 -18.56 -3.91 -3.51
C ASP A 440 -18.68 -2.78 -2.45
N GLN A 441 -19.65 -2.85 -1.53
CA GLN A 441 -19.76 -1.97 -0.36
C GLN A 441 -19.03 -2.56 0.87
N TRP A 442 -18.93 -1.75 1.94
CA TRP A 442 -18.36 -2.17 3.21
C TRP A 442 -19.44 -2.73 4.15
N HIS A 443 -19.35 -4.02 4.46
CA HIS A 443 -20.18 -4.70 5.45
C HIS A 443 -19.43 -4.90 6.77
N ARG A 444 -20.07 -4.64 7.91
CA ARG A 444 -19.52 -4.87 9.26
C ARG A 444 -19.85 -6.29 9.72
N VAL A 445 -18.87 -7.03 10.24
CA VAL A 445 -19.06 -8.32 10.91
C VAL A 445 -18.62 -8.17 12.37
N THR A 446 -19.45 -8.67 13.28
CA THR A 446 -19.15 -8.77 14.72
C THR A 446 -19.53 -10.15 15.21
N ALA A 447 -18.56 -10.87 15.79
CA ALA A 447 -18.70 -12.25 16.23
C ALA A 447 -18.14 -12.40 17.65
N GLU A 448 -18.97 -12.90 18.56
CA GLU A 448 -18.64 -13.06 19.98
C GLU A 448 -18.72 -14.54 20.37
N ARG A 449 -17.79 -15.06 21.16
CA ARG A 449 -17.90 -16.38 21.78
C ARG A 449 -17.34 -16.32 23.20
N ASN A 450 -18.22 -16.53 24.19
CA ASN A 450 -17.90 -16.52 25.62
C ASN A 450 -18.42 -17.80 26.30
N VAL A 451 -18.13 -17.97 27.59
CA VAL A 451 -18.52 -19.17 28.38
C VAL A 451 -20.04 -19.37 28.60
N LYS A 452 -20.89 -18.45 28.13
CA LYS A 452 -22.37 -18.52 28.19
C LYS A 452 -23.04 -18.67 26.83
N GLN A 453 -22.50 -18.04 25.81
CA GLN A 453 -23.07 -18.01 24.47
C GLN A 453 -22.01 -17.65 23.42
N ALA A 454 -22.30 -17.99 22.18
CA ALA A 454 -21.71 -17.33 21.03
C ALA A 454 -22.79 -16.52 20.29
N SER A 455 -22.37 -15.48 19.58
CA SER A 455 -23.23 -14.67 18.72
C SER A 455 -22.55 -14.27 17.42
N LEU A 456 -23.35 -13.93 16.41
CA LEU A 456 -22.92 -13.36 15.14
C LEU A 456 -23.91 -12.30 14.69
N GLN A 457 -23.41 -11.15 14.28
CA GLN A 457 -24.16 -10.08 13.61
C GLN A 457 -23.40 -9.59 12.38
N VAL A 458 -24.16 -9.22 11.35
CA VAL A 458 -23.67 -8.55 10.14
C VAL A 458 -24.47 -7.26 9.96
N ASP A 459 -23.78 -6.16 9.70
CA ASP A 459 -24.31 -4.81 9.61
C ASP A 459 -25.26 -4.44 10.77
N ARG A 460 -26.55 -4.27 10.46
CA ARG A 460 -27.63 -3.99 11.42
C ARG A 460 -28.70 -5.10 11.40
N LEU A 461 -28.35 -6.28 10.89
CA LEU A 461 -29.24 -7.45 10.86
C LEU A 461 -29.43 -8.03 12.27
N PRO A 462 -30.52 -8.78 12.53
CA PRO A 462 -30.76 -9.39 13.84
C PRO A 462 -29.64 -10.36 14.26
N GLN A 463 -28.98 -10.04 15.37
CA GLN A 463 -27.92 -10.85 15.98
C GLN A 463 -28.42 -12.29 16.21
N GLN A 464 -27.69 -13.26 15.66
CA GLN A 464 -27.92 -14.68 15.97
C GLN A 464 -27.17 -15.02 17.24
N VAL A 465 -27.80 -15.76 18.16
CA VAL A 465 -27.22 -16.13 19.45
C VAL A 465 -27.45 -17.61 19.73
N ARG A 466 -26.39 -18.34 20.08
CA ARG A 466 -26.41 -19.76 20.45
C ARG A 466 -25.82 -19.91 21.85
N LYS A 467 -26.60 -20.45 22.79
CA LYS A 467 -26.12 -20.73 24.16
C LYS A 467 -24.99 -21.76 24.13
N ALA A 468 -24.03 -21.60 25.03
CA ALA A 468 -23.02 -22.61 25.30
C ALA A 468 -23.68 -23.85 25.94
N PRO A 469 -23.13 -25.07 25.71
CA PRO A 469 -23.53 -26.25 26.46
C PRO A 469 -23.36 -26.07 27.97
N THR A 470 -24.25 -26.67 28.78
CA THR A 470 -24.12 -26.71 30.24
C THR A 470 -23.10 -27.74 30.73
N GLU A 471 -22.78 -28.71 29.88
CA GLU A 471 -21.77 -29.74 30.10
C GLU A 471 -20.83 -29.77 28.89
N GLY A 472 -19.53 -29.82 29.12
CA GLY A 472 -18.51 -29.83 28.07
C GLY A 472 -17.34 -28.87 28.33
N HIS A 473 -16.39 -28.88 27.40
CA HIS A 473 -15.21 -28.02 27.42
C HIS A 473 -15.59 -26.55 27.10
N THR A 474 -15.00 -25.60 27.83
CA THR A 474 -15.27 -24.15 27.70
C THR A 474 -14.04 -23.33 27.32
N ARG A 475 -12.85 -23.94 27.24
CA ARG A 475 -11.63 -23.31 26.72
C ARG A 475 -11.48 -23.63 25.23
N LEU A 476 -10.97 -22.67 24.46
CA LEU A 476 -10.64 -22.80 23.04
C LEU A 476 -9.10 -22.88 22.92
N GLU A 477 -8.56 -24.07 22.65
CA GLU A 477 -7.11 -24.33 22.72
C GLU A 477 -6.44 -24.32 21.34
N LEU A 478 -6.05 -23.12 20.90
CA LEU A 478 -5.41 -22.84 19.61
C LEU A 478 -3.87 -22.89 19.71
N TYR A 479 -3.19 -23.40 18.68
CA TYR A 479 -1.72 -23.39 18.61
C TYR A 479 -1.14 -22.90 17.27
N SER A 480 -1.93 -22.93 16.19
CA SER A 480 -1.46 -22.47 14.88
C SER A 480 -1.37 -20.94 14.82
N GLN A 481 -0.75 -20.39 13.78
CA GLN A 481 -0.88 -18.97 13.48
C GLN A 481 -2.31 -18.62 13.10
N LEU A 482 -2.73 -17.39 13.38
CA LEU A 482 -4.00 -16.85 12.87
C LEU A 482 -3.82 -16.52 11.38
N PHE A 483 -4.61 -17.15 10.52
CA PHE A 483 -4.70 -16.84 9.10
C PHE A 483 -5.83 -15.83 8.85
N VAL A 484 -5.57 -14.82 8.03
CA VAL A 484 -6.53 -13.80 7.61
C VAL A 484 -6.51 -13.72 6.09
N GLY A 485 -7.69 -13.70 5.46
CA GLY A 485 -7.84 -13.78 4.01
C GLY A 485 -7.81 -15.20 3.42
N GLY A 486 -7.52 -16.21 4.24
CA GLY A 486 -7.46 -17.60 3.77
C GLY A 486 -7.49 -18.61 4.91
N ALA A 487 -7.56 -19.87 4.51
CA ALA A 487 -7.64 -21.05 5.38
C ALA A 487 -6.70 -22.15 4.89
N GLY A 488 -6.34 -23.09 5.77
CA GLY A 488 -5.38 -24.18 5.53
C GLY A 488 -5.87 -25.28 4.57
N GLY A 489 -6.37 -24.92 3.38
CA GLY A 489 -6.87 -25.85 2.37
C GLY A 489 -8.21 -25.47 1.73
N GLN A 490 -8.73 -24.26 1.96
CA GLN A 490 -9.99 -23.78 1.36
C GLN A 490 -9.78 -22.51 0.53
N GLN A 491 -10.76 -22.16 -0.31
CA GLN A 491 -10.71 -20.92 -1.09
C GLN A 491 -10.80 -19.70 -0.16
N GLY A 492 -9.73 -18.92 -0.11
CA GLY A 492 -9.62 -17.74 0.75
C GLY A 492 -10.53 -16.59 0.33
N PHE A 493 -10.67 -15.62 1.23
CA PHE A 493 -11.40 -14.39 0.97
C PHE A 493 -10.72 -13.55 -0.11
N LEU A 494 -11.58 -12.81 -0.82
CA LEU A 494 -11.25 -12.08 -2.01
C LEU A 494 -11.88 -10.69 -1.89
N GLY A 495 -11.08 -9.62 -1.97
CA GLY A 495 -11.55 -8.24 -1.80
C GLY A 495 -10.72 -7.49 -0.77
N CYS A 496 -11.36 -6.72 0.13
CA CYS A 496 -10.69 -5.99 1.20
C CYS A 496 -11.21 -6.40 2.59
N ILE A 497 -10.33 -6.38 3.59
CA ILE A 497 -10.68 -6.40 5.03
C ILE A 497 -10.11 -5.13 5.67
N ARG A 498 -10.85 -4.52 6.60
CA ARG A 498 -10.50 -3.27 7.29
C ARG A 498 -10.89 -3.32 8.77
N SER A 499 -10.13 -2.63 9.62
CA SER A 499 -10.39 -2.47 11.07
C SER A 499 -10.58 -3.84 11.76
N LEU A 500 -9.70 -4.81 11.45
CA LEU A 500 -9.74 -6.12 12.07
C LEU A 500 -9.26 -6.04 13.52
N ARG A 501 -10.17 -6.36 14.44
CA ARG A 501 -9.99 -6.32 15.89
C ARG A 501 -10.30 -7.69 16.49
N MET A 502 -9.50 -8.12 17.47
CA MET A 502 -9.72 -9.35 18.21
C MET A 502 -9.37 -9.16 19.70
N ASN A 503 -10.32 -9.43 20.60
CA ASN A 503 -10.19 -9.20 22.06
C ASN A 503 -9.57 -7.82 22.40
N GLY A 504 -10.20 -6.76 21.86
CA GLY A 504 -9.74 -5.38 22.00
C GLY A 504 -8.53 -4.99 21.14
N VAL A 505 -7.67 -5.93 20.74
CA VAL A 505 -6.44 -5.65 19.98
C VAL A 505 -6.73 -5.44 18.49
N THR A 506 -6.33 -4.30 17.94
CA THR A 506 -6.31 -4.05 16.49
C THR A 506 -5.14 -4.80 15.86
N LEU A 507 -5.41 -5.60 14.81
CA LEU A 507 -4.37 -6.25 14.02
C LEU A 507 -3.99 -5.34 12.83
N ASP A 508 -2.75 -4.87 12.80
CA ASP A 508 -2.23 -4.02 11.71
C ASP A 508 -2.16 -4.83 10.40
N LEU A 509 -3.19 -4.68 9.57
CA LEU A 509 -3.30 -5.26 8.23
C LEU A 509 -2.43 -4.47 7.23
N GLU A 510 -2.27 -3.17 7.44
CA GLU A 510 -1.63 -2.25 6.50
C GLU A 510 -0.12 -2.48 6.43
N GLU A 511 0.58 -2.43 7.57
CA GLU A 511 2.02 -2.76 7.66
C GLU A 511 2.25 -4.24 7.34
N ARG A 512 1.33 -5.12 7.75
CA ARG A 512 1.44 -6.55 7.45
C ARG A 512 1.33 -6.84 5.95
N ALA A 513 0.50 -6.08 5.22
CA ALA A 513 0.44 -6.14 3.76
C ALA A 513 1.71 -5.55 3.10
N LYS A 514 2.27 -4.45 3.62
CA LYS A 514 3.52 -3.86 3.08
C LYS A 514 4.70 -4.83 3.10
N VAL A 515 4.81 -5.65 4.13
CA VAL A 515 5.92 -6.62 4.29
C VAL A 515 5.64 -8.00 3.67
N THR A 516 4.45 -8.24 3.09
CA THR A 516 4.07 -9.56 2.56
C THR A 516 3.85 -9.49 1.05
N SER A 517 4.68 -10.20 0.28
CA SER A 517 4.63 -10.18 -1.18
C SER A 517 3.27 -10.64 -1.72
N GLY A 518 2.77 -9.94 -2.74
CA GLY A 518 1.47 -10.21 -3.35
C GLY A 518 0.27 -9.48 -2.73
N PHE A 519 0.44 -8.80 -1.59
CA PHE A 519 -0.61 -7.99 -0.96
C PHE A 519 -0.54 -6.51 -1.38
N LYS A 520 -1.61 -5.77 -1.11
CA LYS A 520 -1.63 -4.30 -1.22
C LYS A 520 -2.16 -3.71 0.10
N SER A 521 -1.44 -2.72 0.63
CA SER A 521 -1.86 -1.94 1.80
C SER A 521 -3.05 -1.04 1.46
N GLY A 522 -3.98 -0.90 2.40
CA GLY A 522 -5.22 -0.18 2.20
C GLY A 522 -6.21 -0.91 1.29
N CYS A 523 -7.27 -0.19 0.93
CA CYS A 523 -8.30 -0.63 -0.02
C CYS A 523 -8.69 0.56 -0.91
N SER A 524 -8.01 0.71 -2.05
CA SER A 524 -8.32 1.73 -3.06
C SER A 524 -8.65 1.08 -4.40
N GLY A 525 -9.73 1.56 -5.03
CA GLY A 525 -10.05 1.20 -6.41
C GLY A 525 -8.93 1.67 -7.34
N HIS A 526 -8.47 0.81 -8.22
CA HIS A 526 -7.32 1.09 -9.06
C HIS A 526 -7.63 2.12 -10.15
N CYS A 527 -8.88 2.26 -10.60
CA CYS A 527 -9.25 3.36 -11.50
C CYS A 527 -9.19 4.74 -10.82
N THR A 528 -9.37 4.85 -9.50
CA THR A 528 -9.28 6.13 -8.78
C THR A 528 -7.84 6.63 -8.69
N SER A 529 -6.87 5.72 -8.56
CA SER A 529 -5.44 6.04 -8.41
C SER A 529 -4.65 5.99 -9.73
N TYR A 530 -5.08 5.16 -10.70
CA TYR A 530 -4.34 4.87 -11.94
C TYR A 530 -5.16 5.08 -13.22
N GLY A 531 -6.41 5.51 -13.13
CA GLY A 531 -7.26 5.72 -14.32
C GLY A 531 -6.72 6.77 -15.31
N ALA A 532 -5.85 7.67 -14.86
CA ALA A 532 -5.12 8.61 -15.71
C ALA A 532 -4.12 7.92 -16.69
N ASN A 533 -3.77 6.66 -16.45
CA ASN A 533 -2.91 5.87 -17.33
C ASN A 533 -3.67 5.29 -18.55
N CYS A 534 -5.00 5.49 -18.65
CA CYS A 534 -5.75 5.15 -19.86
C CYS A 534 -5.66 6.30 -20.86
N GLU A 535 -4.70 6.19 -21.79
CA GLU A 535 -4.41 7.23 -22.77
C GLU A 535 -5.50 7.36 -23.85
N ASN A 536 -5.40 8.43 -24.66
CA ASN A 536 -6.15 8.63 -25.91
C ASN A 536 -7.69 8.52 -25.80
N GLY A 537 -8.26 8.72 -24.61
CA GLY A 537 -9.70 8.62 -24.34
C GLY A 537 -10.18 7.22 -23.97
N GLY A 538 -9.27 6.28 -23.69
CA GLY A 538 -9.61 4.96 -23.17
C GLY A 538 -10.33 5.03 -21.82
N LYS A 539 -11.37 4.20 -21.64
CA LYS A 539 -12.15 4.18 -20.40
C LYS A 539 -11.52 3.23 -19.39
N CYS A 540 -11.15 3.73 -18.20
CA CYS A 540 -10.71 2.84 -17.13
C CYS A 540 -11.86 1.93 -16.67
N ILE A 541 -11.59 0.62 -16.62
CA ILE A 541 -12.46 -0.39 -16.04
C ILE A 541 -11.73 -1.04 -14.87
N GLU A 542 -12.35 -0.98 -13.69
CA GLU A 542 -11.87 -1.60 -12.46
C GLU A 542 -11.82 -3.13 -12.61
N LYS A 543 -10.77 -3.78 -12.09
CA LYS A 543 -10.59 -5.23 -12.15
C LYS A 543 -10.11 -5.76 -10.81
N TYR A 544 -10.49 -7.00 -10.49
CA TYR A 544 -10.09 -7.62 -9.22
C TYR A 544 -8.57 -7.61 -8.97
N HIS A 545 -7.73 -7.81 -10.01
CA HIS A 545 -6.27 -7.77 -9.87
C HIS A 545 -5.63 -6.39 -10.20
N GLY A 546 -6.39 -5.38 -10.62
CA GLY A 546 -5.82 -4.15 -11.20
C GLY A 546 -6.85 -3.25 -11.86
N TYR A 547 -6.47 -2.62 -12.97
CA TYR A 547 -7.39 -1.91 -13.86
C TYR A 547 -7.06 -2.30 -15.30
N SER A 548 -8.01 -2.11 -16.20
CA SER A 548 -7.82 -2.30 -17.64
C SER A 548 -8.44 -1.15 -18.40
N CYS A 549 -7.76 -0.64 -19.42
CA CYS A 549 -8.30 0.42 -20.26
C CYS A 549 -9.13 -0.18 -21.41
N ASP A 550 -10.40 0.19 -21.49
CA ASP A 550 -11.27 -0.12 -22.62
C ASP A 550 -11.02 0.89 -23.76
N CYS A 551 -10.40 0.39 -24.82
CA CYS A 551 -10.06 1.13 -26.03
C CYS A 551 -11.07 0.90 -27.17
N SER A 552 -12.22 0.25 -26.91
CA SER A 552 -13.13 -0.20 -27.99
C SER A 552 -13.65 0.95 -28.85
N ASN A 553 -13.83 2.14 -28.25
CA ASN A 553 -14.34 3.35 -28.89
C ASN A 553 -13.23 4.37 -29.23
N THR A 554 -11.96 3.93 -29.35
CA THR A 554 -10.83 4.78 -29.76
C THR A 554 -10.10 4.17 -30.95
N ALA A 555 -9.37 4.98 -31.73
CA ALA A 555 -8.51 4.49 -32.82
C ALA A 555 -7.18 3.85 -32.38
N TYR A 556 -7.12 3.32 -31.14
CA TYR A 556 -5.93 2.80 -30.48
C TYR A 556 -6.20 1.43 -29.85
N ASP A 557 -5.16 0.60 -29.74
CA ASP A 557 -5.13 -0.69 -29.05
C ASP A 557 -4.09 -0.64 -27.91
N GLY A 558 -3.78 -1.80 -27.30
CA GLY A 558 -2.81 -1.93 -26.22
C GLY A 558 -3.44 -1.78 -24.82
N THR A 559 -2.73 -2.23 -23.80
CA THR A 559 -3.23 -2.29 -22.40
C THR A 559 -3.65 -0.94 -21.81
N PHE A 560 -3.07 0.14 -22.35
CA PHE A 560 -3.25 1.53 -21.93
C PHE A 560 -3.81 2.42 -23.05
N CYS A 561 -4.34 1.83 -24.12
CA CYS A 561 -4.83 2.53 -25.32
C CYS A 561 -3.78 3.42 -26.01
N ASN A 562 -2.54 2.94 -26.08
CA ASN A 562 -1.36 3.66 -26.57
C ASN A 562 -0.70 3.04 -27.81
N LYS A 563 -1.19 1.91 -28.34
CA LYS A 563 -0.77 1.36 -29.64
C LYS A 563 -1.64 1.96 -30.74
N ASP A 564 -1.04 2.57 -31.75
CA ASP A 564 -1.78 3.05 -32.92
C ASP A 564 -2.42 1.90 -33.70
N VAL A 565 -3.68 2.07 -34.14
CA VAL A 565 -4.28 1.25 -35.20
C VAL A 565 -4.08 1.96 -36.53
N GLY A 566 -3.52 1.25 -37.51
CA GLY A 566 -3.21 1.78 -38.84
C GLY A 566 -3.16 0.69 -39.91
N ALA A 567 -3.23 1.12 -41.18
CA ALA A 567 -3.20 0.24 -42.33
C ALA A 567 -2.47 0.89 -43.52
N PHE A 568 -1.86 0.04 -44.35
CA PHE A 568 -1.32 0.46 -45.63
C PHE A 568 -2.39 0.41 -46.73
N PHE A 569 -2.33 1.35 -47.68
CA PHE A 569 -3.21 1.46 -48.84
C PHE A 569 -2.37 1.47 -50.11
N GLU A 570 -2.73 0.61 -51.07
CA GLU A 570 -2.17 0.58 -52.42
C GLU A 570 -3.01 1.40 -53.41
N GLU A 571 -2.49 1.62 -54.62
CA GLU A 571 -3.18 2.36 -55.67
C GLU A 571 -4.52 1.71 -56.02
N GLY A 572 -5.61 2.46 -55.86
CA GLY A 572 -6.98 2.00 -56.13
C GLY A 572 -7.73 1.37 -54.95
N MET A 573 -7.07 1.07 -53.82
CA MET A 573 -7.74 0.55 -52.61
C MET A 573 -8.69 1.57 -51.99
N TRP A 574 -9.75 1.09 -51.34
CA TRP A 574 -10.62 1.95 -50.53
C TRP A 574 -11.28 1.23 -49.35
N LEU A 575 -11.61 2.03 -48.34
CA LEU A 575 -12.45 1.67 -47.20
C LEU A 575 -13.59 2.68 -47.10
N ARG A 576 -14.83 2.20 -47.00
CA ARG A 576 -16.03 3.00 -46.73
C ARG A 576 -16.65 2.57 -45.40
N TYR A 577 -16.83 3.51 -44.48
CA TYR A 577 -17.66 3.35 -43.29
C TYR A 577 -19.00 4.04 -43.52
N ASN A 578 -20.12 3.34 -43.37
CA ASN A 578 -21.46 3.91 -43.43
C ASN A 578 -21.89 4.36 -42.03
N PHE A 579 -22.41 5.58 -41.85
CA PHE A 579 -22.94 6.01 -40.54
C PHE A 579 -24.28 5.35 -40.15
N GLN A 580 -24.82 4.52 -41.04
CA GLN A 580 -26.09 3.82 -40.87
C GLN A 580 -25.92 2.34 -41.21
N ALA A 581 -26.55 1.48 -40.41
CA ALA A 581 -26.60 0.04 -40.67
C ALA A 581 -27.49 -0.25 -41.90
N PRO A 582 -27.13 -1.20 -42.77
CA PRO A 582 -28.06 -1.71 -43.77
C PRO A 582 -29.22 -2.42 -43.05
N GLY A 583 -30.43 -1.89 -43.20
CA GLY A 583 -31.62 -2.41 -42.50
C GLY A 583 -31.90 -3.88 -42.85
N ILE A 584 -32.11 -4.71 -41.83
CA ILE A 584 -32.48 -6.12 -42.00
C ILE A 584 -33.90 -6.20 -42.55
N GLY A 585 -34.02 -6.34 -43.87
CA GLY A 585 -35.30 -6.43 -44.57
C GLY A 585 -36.00 -7.78 -44.33
N THR A 586 -36.71 -7.92 -43.21
CA THR A 586 -37.70 -8.99 -43.03
C THR A 586 -38.85 -8.79 -44.01
N ARG A 587 -38.93 -9.65 -45.02
CA ARG A 587 -40.12 -9.77 -45.88
C ARG A 587 -41.31 -10.33 -45.09
N ASP A 588 -42.49 -10.08 -45.66
CA ASP A 588 -43.73 -10.81 -45.43
C ASP A 588 -44.37 -10.75 -44.02
N SER A 589 -45.04 -9.63 -43.75
CA SER A 589 -46.43 -9.65 -43.23
C SER A 589 -47.13 -8.31 -43.49
N GLY A 590 -48.27 -8.35 -44.18
CA GLY A 590 -49.01 -7.15 -44.57
C GLY A 590 -50.13 -6.78 -43.58
N SER A 591 -50.09 -5.56 -43.04
CA SER A 591 -51.28 -4.87 -42.53
C SER A 591 -51.15 -3.37 -42.81
N ARG A 592 -52.29 -2.69 -43.01
CA ARG A 592 -52.33 -1.23 -43.20
C ARG A 592 -52.74 -0.56 -41.90
N SER A 593 -51.93 0.38 -41.44
CA SER A 593 -52.36 1.47 -40.56
C SER A 593 -51.64 2.75 -40.97
N GLU A 594 -52.38 3.71 -41.50
CA GLU A 594 -51.88 5.07 -41.75
C GLU A 594 -51.81 5.84 -40.40
N ASN A 595 -51.11 6.99 -40.41
CA ASN A 595 -50.89 7.89 -39.27
C ASN A 595 -49.84 7.48 -38.22
N SER A 596 -48.59 7.37 -38.65
CA SER A 596 -47.45 7.93 -37.90
C SER A 596 -46.62 8.81 -38.83
N PRO A 597 -46.02 9.92 -38.34
CA PRO A 597 -44.97 10.61 -39.08
C PRO A 597 -43.71 9.74 -39.07
N ASP A 598 -43.23 9.37 -40.26
CA ASP A 598 -42.07 8.50 -40.45
C ASP A 598 -40.79 9.13 -39.85
N PRO A 599 -40.14 8.49 -38.86
CA PRO A 599 -38.88 8.98 -38.33
C PRO A 599 -37.79 8.72 -39.38
N GLN A 600 -37.48 9.75 -40.18
CA GLN A 600 -36.39 9.68 -41.15
C GLN A 600 -35.11 9.25 -40.44
N ASN A 601 -34.65 8.03 -40.75
CA ASN A 601 -33.41 7.47 -40.22
C ASN A 601 -32.22 8.16 -40.89
N GLY A 602 -31.97 9.41 -40.52
CA GLY A 602 -30.75 10.17 -40.79
C GLY A 602 -29.70 9.91 -39.71
N ALA A 603 -28.41 10.07 -40.04
CA ALA A 603 -27.44 10.39 -39.00
C ALA A 603 -27.71 11.85 -38.56
N PRO A 604 -27.66 12.18 -37.25
CA PRO A 604 -28.05 13.50 -36.78
C PRO A 604 -27.15 14.61 -37.35
N ASP A 605 -27.75 15.74 -37.70
CA ASP A 605 -27.03 16.88 -38.26
C ASP A 605 -26.00 17.44 -37.27
N LEU A 606 -24.76 17.62 -37.71
CA LEU A 606 -23.65 17.93 -36.82
C LEU A 606 -23.39 19.43 -36.74
N ALA A 607 -23.63 20.04 -35.57
CA ALA A 607 -23.18 21.40 -35.25
C ALA A 607 -21.66 21.50 -35.04
N GLY A 608 -20.95 20.37 -34.97
CA GLY A 608 -19.50 20.28 -34.90
C GLY A 608 -19.03 18.83 -34.92
N GLU A 609 -17.76 18.62 -35.26
CA GLU A 609 -17.13 17.30 -35.32
C GLU A 609 -15.66 17.38 -34.90
N GLU A 610 -15.13 16.30 -34.35
CA GLU A 610 -13.69 16.11 -34.14
C GLU A 610 -13.16 14.98 -35.03
N ILE A 611 -12.10 15.25 -35.76
CA ILE A 611 -11.47 14.33 -36.70
C ILE A 611 -9.98 14.27 -36.40
N ARG A 612 -9.50 13.07 -36.08
CA ARG A 612 -8.08 12.79 -35.84
C ARG A 612 -7.61 11.75 -36.84
N PHE A 613 -6.42 11.94 -37.40
CA PHE A 613 -5.74 10.91 -38.18
C PHE A 613 -4.23 11.18 -38.23
N SER A 614 -3.47 10.20 -38.69
CA SER A 614 -2.07 10.32 -39.06
C SER A 614 -1.88 9.66 -40.43
N PHE A 615 -1.02 10.24 -41.26
CA PHE A 615 -0.75 9.73 -42.61
C PHE A 615 0.73 9.82 -42.97
N SER A 616 1.22 8.86 -43.77
CA SER A 616 2.54 8.92 -44.41
C SER A 616 2.43 8.53 -45.88
N THR A 617 2.98 9.36 -46.77
CA THR A 617 2.96 9.12 -48.23
C THR A 617 4.12 9.83 -48.94
N THR A 618 4.47 9.33 -50.12
CA THR A 618 5.38 9.94 -51.10
C THR A 618 4.67 10.30 -52.40
N LYS A 619 3.33 10.20 -52.45
CA LYS A 619 2.48 10.42 -53.63
C LYS A 619 1.61 11.68 -53.44
N ALA A 620 1.60 12.55 -54.44
CA ALA A 620 0.70 13.70 -54.52
C ALA A 620 0.30 13.96 -55.99
N PRO A 621 -0.92 14.47 -56.27
CA PRO A 621 -2.01 14.69 -55.32
C PRO A 621 -2.65 13.38 -54.83
N CYS A 622 -3.34 13.43 -53.69
CA CYS A 622 -4.14 12.31 -53.17
C CYS A 622 -5.20 12.78 -52.15
N ILE A 623 -6.25 11.98 -51.93
CA ILE A 623 -7.30 12.23 -50.91
C ILE A 623 -7.03 11.32 -49.70
N LEU A 624 -6.89 11.91 -48.51
CA LEU A 624 -6.62 11.17 -47.28
C LEU A 624 -7.91 10.66 -46.62
N LEU A 625 -8.92 11.54 -46.56
CA LEU A 625 -10.21 11.30 -45.92
C LEU A 625 -11.30 12.13 -46.62
N TYR A 626 -12.46 11.53 -46.87
CA TYR A 626 -13.63 12.21 -47.44
C TYR A 626 -14.90 11.76 -46.72
N VAL A 627 -15.71 12.70 -46.24
CA VAL A 627 -17.02 12.44 -45.61
C VAL A 627 -18.12 13.01 -46.49
N SER A 628 -19.06 12.19 -46.90
CA SER A 628 -20.23 12.57 -47.69
C SER A 628 -21.49 12.72 -46.84
N SER A 629 -22.46 13.46 -47.38
CA SER A 629 -23.83 13.54 -46.88
C SER A 629 -24.84 12.82 -47.80
N PHE A 630 -26.08 12.70 -47.34
CA PHE A 630 -27.25 12.50 -48.21
C PHE A 630 -27.69 13.79 -48.92
N THR A 631 -27.22 14.96 -48.47
CA THR A 631 -27.36 16.28 -49.12
C THR A 631 -26.19 16.52 -50.10
N THR A 632 -25.87 17.77 -50.41
CA THR A 632 -24.65 18.18 -51.13
C THR A 632 -23.43 18.38 -50.23
N ASP A 633 -23.58 18.23 -48.92
CA ASP A 633 -22.54 18.59 -47.96
C ASP A 633 -21.41 17.56 -47.95
N PHE A 634 -20.18 18.03 -47.78
CA PHE A 634 -19.01 17.17 -47.65
C PHE A 634 -17.87 17.84 -46.88
N LEU A 635 -16.96 16.98 -46.40
CA LEU A 635 -15.71 17.37 -45.78
C LEU A 635 -14.57 16.51 -46.35
N ALA A 636 -13.50 17.14 -46.84
CA ALA A 636 -12.35 16.46 -47.41
C ALA A 636 -11.04 16.91 -46.74
N ALA A 637 -10.10 15.98 -46.58
CA ALA A 637 -8.69 16.25 -46.32
C ALA A 637 -7.86 15.64 -47.44
N LEU A 638 -7.05 16.44 -48.12
CA LEU A 638 -6.31 16.04 -49.32
C LEU A 638 -4.92 16.69 -49.38
N VAL A 639 -4.03 16.08 -50.14
CA VAL A 639 -2.70 16.63 -50.47
C VAL A 639 -2.76 17.15 -51.90
N LYS A 640 -2.50 18.46 -52.09
CA LYS A 640 -2.46 19.10 -53.41
C LYS A 640 -1.25 18.63 -54.23
N PRO A 641 -1.20 18.85 -55.56
CA PRO A 641 -0.02 18.51 -56.38
C PRO A 641 1.29 19.17 -55.92
N THR A 642 1.20 20.27 -55.18
CA THR A 642 2.31 20.97 -54.50
C THR A 642 2.85 20.24 -53.26
N GLY A 643 2.20 19.17 -52.82
CA GLY A 643 2.51 18.45 -51.57
C GLY A 643 1.96 19.10 -50.30
N SER A 644 1.31 20.26 -50.38
CA SER A 644 0.68 20.91 -49.22
C SER A 644 -0.66 20.25 -48.86
N LEU A 645 -0.95 20.17 -47.57
CA LEU A 645 -2.23 19.71 -47.04
C LEU A 645 -3.31 20.78 -47.27
N GLN A 646 -4.51 20.34 -47.65
CA GLN A 646 -5.69 21.18 -47.77
C GLN A 646 -6.88 20.49 -47.10
N ILE A 647 -7.63 21.24 -46.29
CA ILE A 647 -8.91 20.82 -45.73
C ILE A 647 -10.02 21.59 -46.46
N ARG A 648 -11.08 20.89 -46.91
CA ARG A 648 -12.18 21.51 -47.67
C ARG A 648 -13.53 21.19 -47.01
N TYR A 649 -14.34 22.22 -46.79
CA TYR A 649 -15.68 22.13 -46.22
C TYR A 649 -16.73 22.65 -47.20
N ASN A 650 -17.79 21.88 -47.43
CA ASN A 650 -19.03 22.34 -48.03
C ASN A 650 -20.19 21.97 -47.11
N LEU A 651 -20.82 22.96 -46.47
CA LEU A 651 -21.96 22.75 -45.54
C LEU A 651 -23.28 23.36 -46.04
N GLY A 652 -23.27 23.96 -47.24
CA GLY A 652 -24.35 24.83 -47.72
C GLY A 652 -24.03 26.33 -47.65
N GLY A 653 -24.96 27.12 -48.18
CA GLY A 653 -24.92 28.59 -48.22
C GLY A 653 -23.96 29.22 -49.23
N THR A 654 -22.82 28.59 -49.53
CA THR A 654 -21.81 29.09 -50.50
C THR A 654 -21.96 28.48 -51.90
N ARG A 655 -21.40 29.15 -52.91
CA ARG A 655 -21.32 28.64 -54.30
C ARG A 655 -20.16 27.67 -54.51
N GLU A 656 -19.09 27.84 -53.73
CA GLU A 656 -17.85 27.08 -53.80
C GLU A 656 -17.51 26.61 -52.37
N PRO A 657 -16.84 25.45 -52.21
CA PRO A 657 -16.41 24.97 -50.89
C PRO A 657 -15.38 25.90 -50.24
N TYR A 658 -15.42 25.99 -48.90
CA TYR A 658 -14.41 26.71 -48.14
C TYR A 658 -13.14 25.87 -48.00
N ASN A 659 -12.03 26.40 -48.52
CA ASN A 659 -10.73 25.72 -48.54
C ASN A 659 -9.79 26.34 -47.50
N ILE A 660 -9.21 25.49 -46.64
CA ILE A 660 -8.11 25.83 -45.73
C ILE A 660 -6.84 25.21 -46.31
N ASP A 661 -6.01 26.05 -46.93
CA ASP A 661 -4.68 25.68 -47.39
C ASP A 661 -3.65 25.82 -46.27
N VAL A 662 -2.85 24.78 -46.06
CA VAL A 662 -1.88 24.70 -44.94
C VAL A 662 -0.45 24.84 -45.49
N ASP A 663 0.05 26.08 -45.53
CA ASP A 663 1.36 26.42 -46.10
C ASP A 663 2.53 26.01 -45.20
N HIS A 664 2.89 24.74 -45.34
CA HIS A 664 4.12 24.16 -44.81
C HIS A 664 4.89 23.41 -45.92
N ARG A 665 6.03 22.82 -45.56
CA ARG A 665 6.79 21.90 -46.43
C ARG A 665 5.88 20.78 -46.97
N SER A 666 6.21 20.23 -48.14
CA SER A 666 5.49 19.09 -48.72
C SER A 666 5.33 17.96 -47.70
N MET A 667 4.09 17.51 -47.49
CA MET A 667 3.71 16.38 -46.64
C MET A 667 3.90 15.03 -47.35
N ALA A 668 4.03 15.03 -48.68
CA ALA A 668 4.34 13.85 -49.48
C ALA A 668 5.85 13.51 -49.41
N ASN A 669 6.40 13.48 -48.19
CA ASN A 669 7.82 13.31 -47.89
C ASN A 669 8.18 11.95 -47.26
N GLY A 670 7.18 11.07 -47.08
CA GLY A 670 7.32 9.72 -46.50
C GLY A 670 7.29 9.65 -44.97
N GLN A 671 7.32 10.77 -44.25
CA GLN A 671 7.22 10.81 -42.78
C GLN A 671 5.75 10.75 -42.31
N PRO A 672 5.47 10.24 -41.09
CA PRO A 672 4.14 10.31 -40.50
C PRO A 672 3.79 11.73 -40.04
N HIS A 673 2.67 12.26 -40.55
CA HIS A 673 2.09 13.55 -40.19
C HIS A 673 0.74 13.36 -39.50
N SER A 674 0.58 13.99 -38.33
CA SER A 674 -0.64 13.87 -37.51
C SER A 674 -1.52 15.10 -37.66
N VAL A 675 -2.81 14.90 -37.97
CA VAL A 675 -3.79 15.96 -38.17
C VAL A 675 -4.91 15.80 -37.14
N ASN A 676 -5.26 16.88 -36.43
CA ASN A 676 -6.49 17.00 -35.65
C ASN A 676 -7.29 18.22 -36.15
N ILE A 677 -8.54 18.00 -36.53
CA ILE A 677 -9.49 19.00 -36.98
C ILE A 677 -10.64 18.97 -35.98
N THR A 678 -10.95 20.10 -35.34
CA THR A 678 -12.13 20.23 -34.47
C THR A 678 -12.97 21.41 -34.93
N ARG A 679 -14.17 21.14 -35.45
CA ARG A 679 -15.14 22.20 -35.77
C ARG A 679 -16.15 22.38 -34.66
N ARG A 680 -16.48 23.63 -34.34
CA ARG A 680 -17.64 24.02 -33.54
C ARG A 680 -18.34 25.19 -34.23
N GLU A 681 -19.54 24.94 -34.74
CA GLU A 681 -20.32 25.84 -35.58
C GLU A 681 -19.48 26.38 -36.76
N ARG A 682 -19.13 27.67 -36.75
CA ARG A 682 -18.30 28.34 -37.76
C ARG A 682 -16.79 28.26 -37.50
N THR A 683 -16.35 27.83 -36.33
CA THR A 683 -14.91 27.84 -35.97
C THR A 683 -14.31 26.46 -36.23
N ILE A 684 -13.26 26.41 -37.06
CA ILE A 684 -12.49 25.20 -37.37
C ILE A 684 -11.10 25.36 -36.77
N THR A 685 -10.80 24.60 -35.72
CA THR A 685 -9.46 24.55 -35.12
C THR A 685 -8.69 23.39 -35.75
N LEU A 686 -7.56 23.71 -36.40
CA LEU A 686 -6.65 22.75 -37.00
C LEU A 686 -5.38 22.66 -36.15
N LYS A 687 -4.96 21.46 -35.77
CA LYS A 687 -3.62 21.17 -35.26
C LYS A 687 -2.92 20.19 -36.19
N LEU A 688 -1.68 20.49 -36.54
CA LEU A 688 -0.81 19.65 -37.35
C LEU A 688 0.47 19.34 -36.58
N ASP A 689 0.84 18.07 -36.53
CA ASP A 689 2.01 17.54 -35.83
C ASP A 689 2.15 18.12 -34.40
N HIS A 690 3.29 18.76 -34.13
CA HIS A 690 3.62 19.43 -32.88
C HIS A 690 3.47 20.96 -32.97
N TYR A 691 2.96 21.48 -34.09
CA TYR A 691 2.73 22.92 -34.24
C TYR A 691 1.55 23.38 -33.37
N PRO A 692 1.50 24.67 -32.97
CA PRO A 692 0.34 25.23 -32.28
C PRO A 692 -0.94 25.09 -33.11
N SER A 693 -2.08 24.92 -32.44
CA SER A 693 -3.38 24.90 -33.10
C SER A 693 -3.71 26.27 -33.72
N VAL A 694 -4.18 26.29 -34.96
CA VAL A 694 -4.61 27.48 -35.70
C VAL A 694 -6.12 27.43 -35.89
N SER A 695 -6.80 28.55 -35.63
CA SER A 695 -8.26 28.66 -35.80
C SER A 695 -8.61 29.40 -37.09
N TYR A 696 -9.52 28.81 -37.85
CA TYR A 696 -10.12 29.36 -39.06
C TYR A 696 -11.63 29.54 -38.85
N HIS A 697 -12.27 30.39 -39.65
CA HIS A 697 -13.70 30.64 -39.56
C HIS A 697 -14.38 30.46 -40.92
N LEU A 698 -15.47 29.68 -40.94
CA LEU A 698 -16.35 29.54 -42.10
C LEU A 698 -16.95 30.91 -42.49
N PRO A 699 -17.13 31.19 -43.79
CA PRO A 699 -17.75 32.43 -44.27
C PRO A 699 -19.11 32.69 -43.61
N SER A 700 -19.46 33.96 -43.40
CA SER A 700 -20.75 34.34 -42.81
C SER A 700 -21.97 33.88 -43.63
N SER A 701 -21.78 33.65 -44.92
CA SER A 701 -22.78 33.10 -45.85
C SER A 701 -22.81 31.57 -45.90
N SER A 702 -21.96 30.87 -45.13
CA SER A 702 -21.98 29.42 -45.01
C SER A 702 -22.85 28.99 -43.83
N ASP A 703 -23.54 27.87 -44.03
CA ASP A 703 -24.35 27.21 -43.00
C ASP A 703 -23.46 26.56 -41.92
N THR A 704 -24.06 26.25 -40.77
CA THR A 704 -23.32 25.81 -39.55
C THR A 704 -23.52 24.34 -39.19
N LEU A 705 -24.43 23.66 -39.86
CA LEU A 705 -24.70 22.24 -39.66
C LEU A 705 -24.08 21.46 -40.83
N PHE A 706 -23.42 20.34 -40.52
CA PHE A 706 -23.11 19.33 -41.52
C PHE A 706 -24.30 18.37 -41.53
N ASN A 707 -25.18 18.55 -42.52
CA ASN A 707 -26.48 17.90 -42.52
C ASN A 707 -26.32 16.43 -42.91
N SER A 708 -27.05 15.54 -42.24
CA SER A 708 -27.23 14.12 -42.54
C SER A 708 -26.00 13.37 -43.13
N PRO A 709 -24.91 13.20 -42.37
CA PRO A 709 -23.73 12.45 -42.83
C PRO A 709 -24.06 11.02 -43.27
N LYS A 710 -23.51 10.60 -44.42
CA LYS A 710 -23.81 9.33 -45.09
C LYS A 710 -22.69 8.31 -44.96
N SER A 711 -21.48 8.65 -45.40
CA SER A 711 -20.34 7.74 -45.41
C SER A 711 -19.01 8.46 -45.26
N LEU A 712 -18.03 7.77 -44.67
CA LEU A 712 -16.63 8.20 -44.58
C LEU A 712 -15.78 7.25 -45.43
N PHE A 713 -14.94 7.82 -46.30
CA PHE A 713 -14.05 7.12 -47.23
C PHE A 713 -12.59 7.39 -46.89
N LEU A 714 -11.77 6.34 -47.00
CA LEU A 714 -10.30 6.37 -46.91
C LEU A 714 -9.70 5.66 -48.14
N GLY A 715 -8.55 6.12 -48.61
CA GLY A 715 -7.93 5.59 -49.84
C GLY A 715 -8.53 6.27 -51.09
N LYS A 716 -9.34 5.53 -51.84
CA LYS A 716 -10.10 6.03 -53.00
C LYS A 716 -11.57 6.30 -52.64
N VAL A 717 -12.14 7.38 -53.17
CA VAL A 717 -13.56 7.72 -53.02
C VAL A 717 -14.37 7.03 -54.12
N ILE A 718 -15.43 6.31 -53.76
CA ILE A 718 -16.34 5.64 -54.70
C ILE A 718 -17.82 6.03 -54.45
N GLU A 719 -18.04 7.28 -54.10
CA GLU A 719 -19.37 7.81 -53.81
C GLU A 719 -20.25 7.90 -55.08
N THR A 720 -21.55 7.62 -54.93
CA THR A 720 -22.52 7.62 -56.03
C THR A 720 -23.38 8.89 -56.00
N GLY A 721 -22.93 9.93 -56.71
CA GLY A 721 -23.64 11.21 -56.78
C GLY A 721 -22.83 12.31 -57.47
N LYS A 722 -23.17 13.57 -57.17
CA LYS A 722 -22.35 14.72 -57.56
C LYS A 722 -21.15 14.83 -56.60
N ILE A 723 -19.96 14.46 -57.08
CA ILE A 723 -18.69 14.71 -56.39
C ILE A 723 -18.11 16.05 -56.90
N ASP A 724 -17.45 16.81 -56.03
CA ASP A 724 -16.70 18.02 -56.41
C ASP A 724 -15.62 17.71 -57.48
N GLN A 725 -15.40 18.65 -58.41
CA GLN A 725 -14.55 18.42 -59.58
C GLN A 725 -13.07 18.21 -59.24
N GLU A 726 -12.53 18.88 -58.21
CA GLU A 726 -11.15 18.64 -57.78
C GLU A 726 -11.04 17.33 -57.00
N ILE A 727 -12.05 17.00 -56.17
CA ILE A 727 -12.12 15.71 -55.49
C ILE A 727 -12.10 14.59 -56.55
N HIS A 728 -12.91 14.68 -57.60
CA HIS A 728 -12.84 13.74 -58.73
C HIS A 728 -11.44 13.70 -59.40
N THR A 729 -10.79 14.86 -59.59
CA THR A 729 -9.44 14.95 -60.19
C THR A 729 -8.35 14.30 -59.33
N TYR A 730 -8.38 14.45 -58.00
CA TYR A 730 -7.38 13.89 -57.08
C TYR A 730 -7.68 12.46 -56.61
N ASN A 731 -8.79 11.87 -57.08
CA ASN A 731 -9.25 10.52 -56.75
C ASN A 731 -8.64 9.39 -57.61
N THR A 732 -7.75 9.72 -58.56
CA THR A 732 -7.07 8.74 -59.42
C THR A 732 -5.56 8.97 -59.39
N PRO A 733 -4.74 7.99 -58.95
CA PRO A 733 -5.10 6.62 -58.59
C PRO A 733 -5.86 6.47 -57.26
N GLY A 734 -5.79 7.48 -56.38
CA GLY A 734 -6.27 7.45 -54.99
C GLY A 734 -5.12 7.78 -54.03
N PHE A 735 -5.33 7.60 -52.72
CA PHE A 735 -4.21 7.62 -51.77
C PHE A 735 -3.41 6.31 -51.78
N THR A 736 -2.10 6.44 -51.59
CA THR A 736 -1.15 5.33 -51.47
C THR A 736 -0.11 5.69 -50.43
N GLY A 737 0.14 4.79 -49.48
CA GLY A 737 0.84 5.11 -48.25
C GLY A 737 0.13 4.50 -47.05
N CYS A 738 0.36 5.03 -45.85
CA CYS A 738 -0.19 4.50 -44.62
C CYS A 738 -1.09 5.51 -43.90
N LEU A 739 -2.22 5.04 -43.36
CA LEU A 739 -3.13 5.81 -42.51
C LEU A 739 -3.24 5.15 -41.13
N SER A 740 -3.12 5.93 -40.06
CA SER A 740 -3.33 5.46 -38.68
C SER A 740 -4.11 6.46 -37.83
N ARG A 741 -4.54 6.05 -36.63
CA ARG A 741 -5.30 6.89 -35.67
C ARG A 741 -6.61 7.49 -36.22
N VAL A 742 -7.13 6.97 -37.33
CA VAL A 742 -8.29 7.57 -38.01
C VAL A 742 -9.53 7.43 -37.13
N GLN A 743 -10.00 8.56 -36.61
CA GLN A 743 -11.15 8.69 -35.74
C GLN A 743 -12.01 9.88 -36.19
N PHE A 744 -13.32 9.66 -36.31
CA PHE A 744 -14.35 10.67 -36.57
C PHE A 744 -15.35 10.63 -35.41
N ASN A 745 -15.37 11.65 -34.57
CA ASN A 745 -16.04 11.66 -33.28
C ASN A 745 -15.65 10.42 -32.43
N GLN A 746 -16.57 9.48 -32.20
CA GLN A 746 -16.32 8.23 -31.47
C GLN A 746 -16.19 6.98 -32.38
N ILE A 747 -16.09 7.18 -33.70
CA ILE A 747 -16.00 6.11 -34.69
C ILE A 747 -14.55 6.00 -35.16
N ALA A 748 -13.99 4.79 -35.16
CA ALA A 748 -12.64 4.50 -35.65
C ALA A 748 -12.69 3.54 -36.87
N PRO A 749 -12.84 4.04 -38.11
CA PRO A 749 -13.08 3.21 -39.30
C PRO A 749 -12.03 2.13 -39.57
N LEU A 750 -10.74 2.46 -39.41
CA LEU A 750 -9.65 1.48 -39.56
C LEU A 750 -9.71 0.38 -38.51
N LYS A 751 -10.10 0.71 -37.28
CA LYS A 751 -10.25 -0.28 -36.21
C LYS A 751 -11.47 -1.18 -36.42
N ALA A 752 -12.59 -0.62 -36.88
CA ALA A 752 -13.78 -1.40 -37.25
C ALA A 752 -13.51 -2.35 -38.44
N ALA A 753 -12.56 -2.02 -39.32
CA ALA A 753 -12.08 -2.89 -40.39
C ALA A 753 -11.14 -4.00 -39.90
N LEU A 754 -10.13 -3.64 -39.10
CA LEU A 754 -9.06 -4.55 -38.64
C LEU A 754 -9.41 -5.36 -37.38
N ARG A 755 -10.54 -5.08 -36.72
CA ARG A 755 -11.03 -5.77 -35.52
C ARG A 755 -12.49 -6.15 -35.70
N GLN A 756 -12.77 -7.45 -35.59
CA GLN A 756 -14.11 -8.01 -35.78
C GLN A 756 -15.04 -7.56 -34.64
N THR A 757 -15.93 -6.61 -34.93
CA THR A 757 -16.77 -5.90 -33.97
C THR A 757 -18.16 -5.62 -34.54
N ASN A 758 -19.11 -5.18 -33.72
CA ASN A 758 -20.43 -4.74 -34.19
C ASN A 758 -20.33 -3.56 -35.21
N ALA A 759 -19.26 -2.76 -35.12
CA ALA A 759 -18.98 -1.70 -36.08
C ALA A 759 -18.56 -2.24 -37.47
N SER A 760 -17.97 -3.44 -37.56
CA SER A 760 -17.52 -4.04 -38.82
C SER A 760 -18.65 -4.23 -39.85
N ALA A 761 -19.91 -4.39 -39.41
CA ALA A 761 -21.08 -4.47 -40.29
C ALA A 761 -21.37 -3.16 -41.07
N HIS A 762 -20.74 -2.05 -40.67
CA HIS A 762 -20.83 -0.74 -41.34
C HIS A 762 -19.67 -0.50 -42.32
N VAL A 763 -18.67 -1.40 -42.35
CA VAL A 763 -17.44 -1.26 -43.13
C VAL A 763 -17.54 -2.04 -44.44
N HIS A 764 -17.10 -1.42 -45.52
CA HIS A 764 -16.91 -2.03 -46.83
C HIS A 764 -15.48 -1.73 -47.30
N ILE A 765 -14.80 -2.69 -47.93
CA ILE A 765 -13.38 -2.59 -48.32
C ILE A 765 -13.22 -3.14 -49.74
N GLN A 766 -12.31 -2.55 -50.53
CA GLN A 766 -11.83 -3.10 -51.79
C GLN A 766 -10.30 -3.16 -51.76
N GLY A 767 -9.76 -4.36 -52.04
CA GLY A 767 -8.36 -4.70 -51.80
C GLY A 767 -8.16 -5.37 -50.44
N GLU A 768 -6.95 -5.86 -50.19
CA GLU A 768 -6.55 -6.49 -48.93
C GLU A 768 -5.95 -5.46 -47.98
N LEU A 769 -6.61 -5.19 -46.86
CA LEU A 769 -6.21 -4.14 -45.92
C LEU A 769 -5.20 -4.69 -44.89
N VAL A 770 -3.92 -4.40 -45.09
CA VAL A 770 -2.83 -4.88 -44.21
C VAL A 770 -2.60 -3.92 -43.04
N GLU A 771 -2.67 -4.42 -41.80
CA GLU A 771 -2.34 -3.65 -40.59
C GLU A 771 -0.88 -3.18 -40.62
N SER A 772 -0.64 -1.92 -40.29
CA SER A 772 0.69 -1.31 -40.29
C SER A 772 0.84 -0.25 -39.20
N ASN A 773 2.05 -0.14 -38.64
CA ASN A 773 2.39 0.89 -37.66
C ASN A 773 2.62 2.28 -38.27
N CYS A 774 2.56 2.41 -39.61
CA CYS A 774 2.74 3.65 -40.37
C CYS A 774 4.02 4.45 -40.08
N GLY A 775 5.07 3.81 -39.54
CA GLY A 775 6.31 4.49 -39.15
C GLY A 775 6.25 5.20 -37.80
N ALA A 776 5.25 4.92 -36.95
CA ALA A 776 5.18 5.41 -35.58
C ALA A 776 6.22 4.70 -34.68
N SER A 777 7.47 5.17 -34.72
CA SER A 777 8.48 4.80 -33.73
C SER A 777 8.10 5.36 -32.34
N PRO A 778 8.35 4.63 -31.24
CA PRO A 778 8.03 5.10 -29.90
C PRO A 778 8.89 6.29 -29.49
N LEU A 779 8.34 7.18 -28.68
CA LEU A 779 9.12 8.22 -28.00
C LEU A 779 10.09 7.54 -27.02
N THR A 780 11.40 7.66 -27.27
CA THR A 780 12.43 6.91 -26.55
C THR A 780 12.76 7.52 -25.18
N LEU A 781 11.87 7.29 -24.21
CA LEU A 781 12.17 7.35 -22.78
C LEU A 781 11.46 6.18 -22.10
N SER A 782 12.20 5.09 -21.83
CA SER A 782 11.65 3.90 -21.19
C SER A 782 11.37 4.14 -19.70
N PRO A 783 10.14 3.91 -19.21
CA PRO A 783 9.95 3.37 -17.86
C PRO A 783 10.62 2.00 -17.79
N MET A 784 11.06 1.57 -16.60
CA MET A 784 11.69 0.24 -16.45
C MET A 784 10.68 -0.88 -16.72
N SER A 785 11.11 -1.90 -17.44
CA SER A 785 10.32 -3.11 -17.69
C SER A 785 10.07 -3.87 -16.38
N SER A 786 8.81 -3.99 -15.97
CA SER A 786 8.38 -4.87 -14.87
C SER A 786 7.33 -5.87 -15.36
N ALA A 787 7.73 -6.75 -16.27
CA ALA A 787 6.89 -7.79 -16.86
C ALA A 787 7.71 -9.05 -17.19
N THR A 788 8.19 -9.75 -16.15
CA THR A 788 8.56 -11.16 -16.25
C THR A 788 7.39 -12.01 -15.76
N ASP A 789 6.60 -12.49 -16.70
CA ASP A 789 5.58 -13.53 -16.49
C ASP A 789 6.27 -14.88 -16.20
N PRO A 790 5.98 -15.56 -15.07
CA PRO A 790 6.64 -16.81 -14.69
C PRO A 790 5.72 -18.04 -14.75
N TRP A 791 4.75 -18.13 -15.68
CA TRP A 791 3.90 -19.33 -15.84
C TRP A 791 3.87 -19.95 -17.25
N HIS A 792 5.03 -20.05 -17.90
CA HIS A 792 5.27 -21.14 -18.86
C HIS A 792 5.99 -22.30 -18.14
N LEU A 793 5.23 -23.36 -17.83
CA LEU A 793 5.81 -24.67 -17.52
C LEU A 793 5.91 -25.49 -18.81
N ASP A 794 7.11 -25.94 -19.13
CA ASP A 794 7.33 -27.19 -19.86
C ASP A 794 8.64 -27.84 -19.36
N HIS A 795 8.80 -29.14 -19.57
CA HIS A 795 9.68 -29.97 -18.74
C HIS A 795 11.13 -30.20 -19.25
N LEU A 796 11.97 -30.65 -18.28
CA LEU A 796 13.19 -31.48 -18.37
C LEU A 796 14.60 -30.82 -18.22
N ASP A 797 15.29 -31.37 -17.21
CA ASP A 797 16.69 -31.81 -17.16
C ASP A 797 17.90 -30.85 -17.04
N SER A 798 18.31 -30.71 -15.77
CA SER A 798 19.57 -31.29 -15.22
C SER A 798 20.90 -30.48 -15.18
N ALA A 799 21.71 -30.86 -14.17
CA ALA A 799 23.16 -30.66 -14.00
C ALA A 799 23.72 -29.26 -13.59
N SER A 800 23.72 -29.01 -12.27
CA SER A 800 24.88 -28.60 -11.43
C SER A 800 26.12 -27.90 -12.04
N ALA A 801 26.61 -26.82 -11.39
CA ALA A 801 27.74 -26.90 -10.44
C ALA A 801 28.13 -25.56 -9.76
N ASP A 802 28.43 -25.65 -8.45
CA ASP A 802 29.39 -24.92 -7.58
C ASP A 802 29.63 -23.39 -7.53
N PHE A 803 29.81 -22.97 -6.27
CA PHE A 803 30.31 -21.70 -5.71
C PHE A 803 31.86 -21.74 -5.56
N PRO A 804 32.65 -20.67 -5.23
CA PRO A 804 32.38 -19.71 -4.13
C PRO A 804 32.91 -18.26 -4.32
N TYR A 805 33.41 -17.63 -3.25
CA TYR A 805 33.20 -16.21 -2.90
C TYR A 805 34.49 -15.36 -2.78
N ASN A 806 34.31 -14.04 -2.93
CA ASN A 806 35.11 -12.85 -2.54
C ASN A 806 36.15 -13.04 -1.38
N PRO A 807 37.18 -12.16 -1.22
CA PRO A 807 37.14 -10.69 -1.49
C PRO A 807 38.42 -9.99 -2.00
N GLY A 808 38.32 -8.69 -2.34
CA GLY A 808 39.48 -7.83 -2.67
C GLY A 808 39.16 -6.34 -2.87
N GLN A 809 39.44 -5.52 -1.86
CA GLN A 809 39.20 -4.06 -1.73
C GLN A 809 39.33 -3.17 -3.00
N GLY A 810 38.42 -2.19 -3.13
CA GLY A 810 38.48 -1.11 -4.14
C GLY A 810 37.77 0.19 -3.76
N GLN A 811 37.59 0.48 -2.46
CA GLN A 811 36.73 1.57 -1.98
C GLN A 811 37.53 2.84 -1.62
N ALA A 812 37.64 3.77 -2.58
CA ALA A 812 38.06 5.16 -2.34
C ALA A 812 37.06 6.08 -3.06
N ILE A 813 36.05 6.65 -2.38
CA ILE A 813 36.13 7.82 -1.49
C ILE A 813 36.68 9.06 -2.22
N ARG A 814 36.09 10.24 -2.20
CA ARG A 814 34.76 10.83 -1.95
C ARG A 814 35.02 12.35 -2.00
N ASN A 815 34.10 13.15 -2.54
CA ASN A 815 33.96 14.60 -2.28
C ASN A 815 35.23 15.48 -2.26
N GLY A 816 35.55 16.07 -3.42
CA GLY A 816 36.46 17.22 -3.52
C GLY A 816 36.33 17.91 -4.88
N VAL A 817 36.42 19.24 -5.02
CA VAL A 817 36.65 20.25 -3.98
C VAL A 817 35.96 21.56 -4.36
N ASN A 818 35.44 22.23 -3.34
CA ASN A 818 35.58 23.68 -3.12
C ASN A 818 36.67 24.33 -4.01
N ARG A 819 36.25 24.79 -5.20
CA ARG A 819 36.98 25.61 -6.18
C ARG A 819 38.41 25.18 -6.56
N ASN A 820 38.74 23.87 -6.57
CA ASN A 820 40.07 23.37 -6.99
C ASN A 820 40.05 22.13 -7.91
N SER A 821 38.95 21.37 -8.02
CA SER A 821 38.92 20.10 -8.76
C SER A 821 39.15 20.25 -10.29
N ALA A 822 38.70 21.34 -10.90
CA ALA A 822 38.92 21.62 -12.32
C ALA A 822 40.42 21.77 -12.67
N ILE A 823 41.22 22.31 -11.75
CA ILE A 823 42.67 22.47 -11.93
C ILE A 823 43.36 21.09 -11.88
N ILE A 824 42.99 20.24 -10.92
CA ILE A 824 43.54 18.90 -10.79
C ILE A 824 43.15 18.01 -11.98
N GLY A 825 41.88 18.08 -12.43
CA GLY A 825 41.43 17.40 -13.65
C GLY A 825 42.19 17.87 -14.90
N GLY A 826 42.42 19.18 -15.03
CA GLY A 826 43.24 19.75 -16.09
C GLY A 826 44.69 19.28 -16.05
N VAL A 827 45.32 19.25 -14.87
CA VAL A 827 46.69 18.75 -14.69
C VAL A 827 46.78 17.25 -15.00
N ILE A 828 45.82 16.43 -14.57
CA ILE A 828 45.80 14.99 -14.91
C ILE A 828 45.61 14.78 -16.41
N ALA A 829 44.72 15.54 -17.06
CA ALA A 829 44.55 15.49 -18.51
C ALA A 829 45.83 15.91 -19.25
N VAL A 830 46.51 16.96 -18.80
CA VAL A 830 47.82 17.38 -19.35
C VAL A 830 48.90 16.33 -19.10
N VAL A 831 48.95 15.69 -17.93
CA VAL A 831 49.91 14.61 -17.64
C VAL A 831 49.65 13.40 -18.54
N ILE A 832 48.40 12.94 -18.67
CA ILE A 832 48.04 11.86 -19.61
C ILE A 832 48.38 12.24 -21.05
N PHE A 833 48.10 13.48 -21.46
CA PHE A 833 48.43 13.97 -22.80
C PHE A 833 49.95 14.05 -23.03
N THR A 834 50.74 14.49 -22.05
CA THR A 834 52.21 14.48 -22.15
C THR A 834 52.78 13.07 -22.14
N ILE A 835 52.21 12.13 -21.37
CA ILE A 835 52.59 10.71 -21.42
C ILE A 835 52.27 10.13 -22.81
N LEU A 836 51.08 10.36 -23.35
CA LEU A 836 50.74 9.91 -24.71
C LEU A 836 51.64 10.57 -25.77
N CYS A 837 51.97 11.85 -25.61
CA CYS A 837 52.92 12.54 -26.50
C CYS A 837 54.33 11.97 -26.39
N THR A 838 54.86 11.69 -25.19
CA THR A 838 56.18 11.06 -25.03
C THR A 838 56.18 9.60 -25.46
N LEU A 839 55.06 8.87 -25.35
CA LEU A 839 54.92 7.51 -25.86
C LEU A 839 54.90 7.51 -27.40
N VAL A 840 54.19 8.45 -28.04
CA VAL A 840 54.27 8.68 -29.50
C VAL A 840 55.68 9.14 -29.92
N PHE A 841 56.36 9.96 -29.10
CA PHE A 841 57.74 10.37 -29.36
C PHE A 841 58.73 9.22 -29.19
N LEU A 842 58.55 8.34 -28.20
CA LEU A 842 59.34 7.12 -27.98
C LEU A 842 59.11 6.10 -29.08
N ILE A 843 57.87 5.90 -29.54
CA ILE A 843 57.54 5.10 -30.72
C ILE A 843 58.27 5.65 -31.94
N ARG A 844 58.17 6.97 -32.21
CA ARG A 844 58.89 7.62 -33.32
C ARG A 844 60.41 7.61 -33.14
N TYR A 845 60.93 7.61 -31.91
CA TYR A 845 62.35 7.53 -31.62
C TYR A 845 62.88 6.12 -31.83
N MET A 846 62.17 5.09 -31.37
CA MET A 846 62.47 3.68 -31.67
C MET A 846 62.45 3.41 -33.17
N PHE A 847 61.41 3.85 -33.88
CA PHE A 847 61.32 3.72 -35.34
C PHE A 847 62.31 4.60 -36.14
N ARG A 848 63.07 5.50 -35.48
CA ARG A 848 64.10 6.34 -36.13
C ARG A 848 65.53 5.99 -35.70
N HIS A 849 65.71 5.33 -34.56
CA HIS A 849 67.00 4.93 -34.00
C HIS A 849 67.02 3.51 -33.40
N LYS A 850 66.40 2.55 -34.10
CA LYS A 850 66.85 1.15 -34.21
C LYS A 850 66.17 0.54 -35.46
N GLY A 851 66.88 -0.09 -36.39
CA GLY A 851 68.30 -0.47 -36.39
C GLY A 851 68.40 -1.85 -37.00
N THR A 852 68.68 -1.92 -38.30
CA THR A 852 68.72 -3.17 -39.08
C THR A 852 69.74 -4.15 -38.50
N TYR A 853 69.27 -5.31 -38.04
CA TYR A 853 70.12 -6.46 -37.74
C TYR A 853 69.53 -7.73 -38.34
N HIS A 854 70.42 -8.67 -38.65
CA HIS A 854 70.21 -9.62 -39.74
C HIS A 854 69.25 -10.78 -39.45
N THR A 855 68.41 -11.03 -40.44
CA THR A 855 67.98 -12.35 -40.89
C THR A 855 69.07 -13.42 -40.76
N ASN A 856 68.70 -14.62 -40.29
CA ASN A 856 69.37 -15.86 -40.68
C ASN A 856 68.36 -17.02 -40.62
N GLU A 857 67.66 -17.23 -41.73
CA GLU A 857 66.91 -18.46 -41.97
C GLU A 857 67.89 -19.58 -42.36
N ALA A 858 67.67 -20.77 -41.81
CA ALA A 858 68.36 -22.02 -42.16
C ALA A 858 67.57 -23.17 -41.50
N LYS A 859 67.10 -24.22 -42.18
CA LYS A 859 67.21 -24.66 -43.59
C LYS A 859 65.90 -25.37 -43.97
N GLY A 860 65.65 -25.61 -45.26
CA GLY A 860 64.77 -26.72 -45.67
C GLY A 860 63.57 -26.41 -46.58
N ALA A 861 63.55 -25.27 -47.27
CA ALA A 861 62.77 -25.20 -48.51
C ALA A 861 63.54 -25.96 -49.60
N GLU A 862 63.15 -27.19 -49.94
CA GLU A 862 63.55 -27.90 -51.19
C GLU A 862 62.84 -29.27 -51.39
N SER A 863 61.51 -29.36 -51.29
CA SER A 863 60.69 -30.37 -52.03
C SER A 863 59.17 -30.20 -51.83
N ALA A 864 58.45 -29.92 -52.93
CA ALA A 864 56.99 -30.06 -53.14
C ALA A 864 56.01 -29.28 -52.20
N GLU A 865 54.81 -28.89 -52.62
CA GLU A 865 54.39 -28.37 -53.95
C GLU A 865 53.15 -27.44 -53.84
N SER A 866 52.51 -27.31 -52.67
CA SER A 866 51.43 -26.36 -52.37
C SER A 866 51.59 -25.72 -50.99
N ALA A 867 50.83 -24.65 -50.71
CA ALA A 867 50.91 -23.92 -49.45
C ALA A 867 50.46 -24.76 -48.23
N ASP A 868 49.50 -25.66 -48.42
CA ASP A 868 48.90 -26.45 -47.32
C ASP A 868 49.89 -27.47 -46.73
N ALA A 869 50.86 -27.94 -47.54
CA ALA A 869 51.88 -28.89 -47.11
C ALA A 869 52.91 -28.28 -46.13
N ALA A 870 53.15 -26.96 -46.21
CA ALA A 870 54.13 -26.28 -45.35
C ALA A 870 53.64 -26.09 -43.90
N ILE A 871 52.32 -26.20 -43.65
CA ILE A 871 51.70 -25.88 -42.36
C ILE A 871 51.71 -27.08 -41.40
N MET A 872 51.72 -28.32 -41.92
CA MET A 872 51.53 -29.53 -41.09
C MET A 872 52.76 -30.00 -40.28
N ASN A 873 53.93 -29.37 -40.43
CA ASN A 873 55.20 -30.08 -40.22
C ASN A 873 56.15 -29.46 -39.17
N ASN A 874 55.63 -28.80 -38.11
CA ASN A 874 56.50 -28.04 -37.19
C ASN A 874 56.22 -28.11 -35.65
N ASP A 875 55.22 -28.86 -35.16
CA ASP A 875 55.14 -29.33 -33.76
C ASP A 875 54.03 -30.43 -33.60
N PRO A 876 53.99 -31.28 -32.54
CA PRO A 876 54.31 -32.69 -32.78
C PRO A 876 53.36 -33.74 -32.17
N ASN A 877 53.49 -34.99 -32.65
CA ASN A 877 52.90 -36.26 -32.15
C ASN A 877 51.35 -36.41 -32.25
N PHE A 878 50.73 -37.58 -32.53
CA PHE A 878 51.10 -38.96 -32.96
C PHE A 878 49.74 -39.65 -33.34
N THR A 879 49.55 -40.59 -34.28
CA THR A 879 50.35 -41.16 -35.40
C THR A 879 49.42 -41.93 -36.38
N GLU A 880 49.93 -42.20 -37.58
CA GLU A 880 49.73 -43.41 -38.42
C GLU A 880 48.34 -44.10 -38.59
N THR A 881 47.77 -43.92 -39.79
CA THR A 881 47.58 -44.93 -40.85
C THR A 881 47.54 -46.46 -40.57
N ILE A 882 46.60 -47.12 -41.31
CA ILE A 882 46.70 -48.44 -42.02
C ILE A 882 46.14 -49.75 -41.40
N ASP A 883 45.18 -50.32 -42.14
CA ASP A 883 44.74 -51.71 -42.38
C ASP A 883 44.14 -52.71 -41.34
N GLU A 884 43.45 -53.70 -41.95
CA GLU A 884 42.72 -54.84 -41.38
C GLU A 884 43.56 -55.75 -40.44
N SER A 885 43.00 -56.45 -39.44
CA SER A 885 42.12 -57.59 -39.72
C SER A 885 41.51 -58.32 -38.49
N LYS A 886 40.26 -58.77 -38.68
CA LYS A 886 39.56 -59.98 -38.18
C LYS A 886 39.80 -60.56 -36.77
N LYS A 887 38.65 -60.87 -36.12
CA LYS A 887 38.32 -62.06 -35.27
C LYS A 887 38.90 -62.07 -33.83
N GLU A 888 38.23 -62.62 -32.79
CA GLU A 888 36.86 -63.15 -32.65
C GLU A 888 36.37 -63.22 -31.18
N TRP A 889 35.13 -63.74 -30.98
CA TRP A 889 34.38 -64.20 -29.78
C TRP A 889 35.08 -64.27 -28.39
N LEU A 890 34.38 -64.10 -27.25
CA LEU A 890 33.36 -65.03 -26.70
C LEU A 890 32.59 -64.46 -25.48
N ILE A 891 31.38 -65.01 -25.25
CA ILE A 891 30.44 -64.85 -24.11
C ILE A 891 29.89 -63.42 -23.91
#